data_AF-A0A401FUG7-F1
#
_entry.id   AF-A0A401FUG7-F1
#
_cell.length_a   1.000
_cell.length_b   1.000
_cell.length_c   1.000
_cell.angle_alpha   90.00
_cell.angle_beta   90.00
_cell.angle_gamma   90.00
#
_symmetry.space_group_name_H-M   'P 1'
#
loop_
_entity.id
_entity.type
_entity.pdbx_description
1 polymer ?
#
loop_
_entity_poly.entity_id
_entity_poly.type
_entity_poly.pdbx_seq_one_letter_code
_entity_poly.pdbx_strand_id
1 'polypeptide(L)'
;MHSDLNPYSLKNTEDAPSSFIGRADILGEVLRDLKTADAAGLFIYGQRCIGKTALLRHLVARLPERGEYLPVYFDLQGMAGLSLEQVLTRLIPEMVRPLNLSVPAERITPSRFERRILPFILSALPERRTLVLVFDEFDTPKMSGSRQAGQAFYPYIRKLFFTDPRRLKFIFAIGRRPGDLDRIYHSFYKGTKLHHLPMFTREETTELARLSERNQSLIWPDEQITAIREFTGGHPFLTRNLCRVIWEKNHKKETAGIPVVHFRDMVGIFPRAIKTSDRTFSLLWNGLGPWERVAASALAEAGSGGLDQETLRDQLEKSGVYPLNGGLDHAIRTLEQWGVIRAENSEYRIRINMLGRWIMAVKPFEQMRDELDRLASEFFETARALCRQDDFKTAIPLLHQTAELSPNHLKANRLLAKLLIRQGDVDGAVALLEPLYEFSFPEIHPLYLRALLLQARNAENAADRLAICEKILDIEPAHPDALAEYRMIFEDQGDRACEINDFDAALAAYARAEAHEKIRQVEQTLEQIAIAHRLNRRKKRWGLGKWFFRWTFALCLLAACGLFVAYAVYRHVSEDLPRISSLKDYRPPLITTVYAGDGSKIGEFYRERRIVIPLSRMSDNLINAFIAAEDARFFSHEGLDFISIVRAFFKNIEAGTVVQGGSTITQQVIKSFLLTPERSYKRKFKEAILAYRIDKAFSKEDILFLYLNQIYLGHGAYGVEAAAENYFGKSAKDLTLAECAMLAGLAKAPGTHSPVRRPKRAGIRQKYVLKRMAEEGYVSPKQARKAAETALKIRNRRENWYLKKVPFFTEYVRSYIEKEYGLEALYTGGLKIFTTVDPALQQAAREEVEKGLKALENRHKYPGNVKPQGALLCMETGTGFVRAMVGGRDFSFSQFNRAIQSRRQPGSAFKPVIYAAALDKGYTPMTMLYDSPIAIPDNGKWWRPGNYDHRFYGPIRLRRALAKSRNLPVVKVLRNIGIRYAVNYAHNLGIRSRLNGGLSLALGASGVSLLEMVEAYSVFANRGMRIEPVFIRKIVDRNGREIPLSRPAPEQAIEPATAFLMTSLLQSVVTGGTGYKAKKLDRPVAGKTGTTNDFRDAWFLGYTPGYVAGAWVGFDIERPLGKSETGSRAACPIWLGFMEKLLADKPVREFDIPDGVVYAKIDADSGLLAIPESPRVIREWFKAGTLPKRHAPRPTPEYLVTEPEDFFKAGL
;
A
#
# COMPACT_ATOMS: atom_id res chain seq x y z
N MET A 1 -20.83 -22.78 -12.12
CA MET A 1 -21.54 -23.07 -13.38
C MET A 1 -22.29 -21.86 -13.97
N HIS A 2 -22.41 -20.70 -13.32
CA HIS A 2 -23.17 -19.55 -13.89
C HIS A 2 -22.34 -18.50 -14.69
N SER A 3 -21.05 -18.74 -14.98
CA SER A 3 -20.23 -17.74 -15.69
C SER A 3 -20.38 -17.74 -17.21
N ASP A 4 -20.92 -18.82 -17.77
CA ASP A 4 -21.05 -18.99 -19.23
C ASP A 4 -22.34 -18.35 -19.78
N LEU A 5 -23.23 -17.88 -18.91
CA LEU A 5 -24.49 -17.19 -19.26
C LEU A 5 -24.41 -15.66 -19.21
N ASN A 6 -23.38 -15.07 -18.60
CA ASN A 6 -23.28 -13.61 -18.47
C ASN A 6 -22.69 -13.00 -19.76
N PRO A 7 -23.49 -12.27 -20.57
CA PRO A 7 -23.04 -11.74 -21.85
C PRO A 7 -21.97 -10.64 -21.71
N TYR A 8 -21.79 -10.10 -20.51
CA TYR A 8 -20.81 -9.04 -20.23
C TYR A 8 -19.50 -9.58 -19.63
N SER A 9 -19.39 -10.88 -19.36
CA SER A 9 -18.17 -11.53 -18.82
C SER A 9 -17.10 -11.72 -19.91
N LEU A 10 -15.82 -11.63 -19.54
CA LEU A 10 -14.65 -11.74 -20.46
C LEU A 10 -13.92 -13.10 -20.34
N LYS A 11 -14.59 -14.18 -19.93
CA LYS A 11 -13.93 -15.44 -19.56
C LYS A 11 -13.74 -16.47 -20.68
N ASN A 12 -14.48 -16.40 -21.79
CA ASN A 12 -14.36 -17.36 -22.91
C ASN A 12 -14.10 -16.59 -24.22
N THR A 13 -12.94 -16.81 -24.84
CA THR A 13 -12.52 -16.14 -26.10
C THR A 13 -12.67 -17.03 -27.34
N GLU A 14 -13.45 -18.10 -27.28
CA GLU A 14 -13.67 -18.96 -28.46
C GLU A 14 -14.99 -18.64 -29.19
N ASP A 15 -16.01 -18.10 -28.50
CA ASP A 15 -17.31 -17.75 -29.12
C ASP A 15 -17.81 -16.32 -28.82
N ALA A 16 -16.94 -15.38 -28.44
CA ALA A 16 -17.39 -14.01 -28.18
C ALA A 16 -17.91 -13.38 -29.49
N PRO A 17 -19.22 -13.08 -29.63
CA PRO A 17 -19.73 -12.39 -30.81
C PRO A 17 -19.01 -11.04 -30.91
N SER A 18 -18.58 -10.71 -32.14
CA SER A 18 -17.97 -9.50 -32.73
C SER A 18 -17.89 -8.16 -31.95
N SER A 19 -18.64 -7.99 -30.87
CA SER A 19 -18.72 -6.88 -29.92
C SER A 19 -17.46 -6.65 -29.05
N PHE A 20 -16.33 -6.38 -29.70
CA PHE A 20 -15.23 -5.64 -29.08
C PHE A 20 -15.51 -4.14 -29.21
N ILE A 21 -16.45 -3.67 -28.38
CA ILE A 21 -17.00 -2.33 -28.51
C ILE A 21 -16.02 -1.38 -27.80
N GLY A 22 -15.40 -0.45 -28.53
CA GLY A 22 -14.59 0.64 -27.96
C GLY A 22 -13.10 0.59 -28.23
N ARG A 23 -12.58 -0.47 -28.85
CA ARG A 23 -11.28 -0.37 -29.53
C ARG A 23 -11.27 -0.93 -30.94
N ALA A 24 -12.41 -1.10 -31.57
CA ALA A 24 -12.47 -1.50 -32.98
C ALA A 24 -11.72 -0.49 -33.88
N ASP A 25 -11.81 0.82 -33.59
CA ASP A 25 -11.12 1.86 -34.36
C ASP A 25 -9.61 1.85 -34.17
N ILE A 26 -9.13 1.84 -32.91
CA ILE A 26 -7.71 1.69 -32.60
C ILE A 26 -7.17 0.37 -33.14
N LEU A 27 -7.94 -0.70 -33.01
CA LEU A 27 -7.58 -1.99 -33.56
C LEU A 27 -7.52 -1.94 -35.09
N GLY A 28 -8.44 -1.23 -35.75
CA GLY A 28 -8.43 -0.98 -37.19
C GLY A 28 -7.22 -0.16 -37.62
N GLU A 29 -6.83 0.86 -36.86
CA GLU A 29 -5.63 1.67 -37.09
C GLU A 29 -4.35 0.87 -36.89
N VAL A 30 -4.22 0.13 -35.77
CA VAL A 30 -3.09 -0.76 -35.51
C VAL A 30 -3.02 -1.86 -36.58
N LEU A 31 -4.17 -2.42 -37.01
CA LEU A 31 -4.21 -3.38 -38.11
C LEU A 31 -3.83 -2.74 -39.45
N ARG A 32 -4.16 -1.46 -39.70
CA ARG A 32 -3.70 -0.72 -40.89
C ARG A 32 -2.18 -0.53 -40.86
N ASP A 33 -1.62 -0.10 -39.73
CA ASP A 33 -0.18 0.09 -39.55
C ASP A 33 0.60 -1.24 -39.62
N LEU A 34 0.01 -2.35 -39.18
CA LEU A 34 0.59 -3.68 -39.35
C LEU A 34 0.46 -4.21 -40.78
N LYS A 35 -0.59 -3.81 -41.51
CA LYS A 35 -0.81 -4.18 -42.92
C LYS A 35 0.10 -3.39 -43.89
N THR A 36 0.50 -2.16 -43.54
CA THR A 36 1.42 -1.32 -44.35
C THR A 36 2.90 -1.62 -44.09
N ALA A 37 3.24 -2.42 -43.08
CA ALA A 37 4.59 -2.95 -42.90
C ALA A 37 4.84 -4.07 -43.92
N ASP A 38 5.25 -3.69 -45.13
CA ASP A 38 5.36 -4.50 -46.34
C ASP A 38 5.64 -6.01 -46.09
N ALA A 39 4.58 -6.82 -46.15
CA ALA A 39 4.57 -8.29 -46.26
C ALA A 39 5.13 -9.13 -45.09
N ALA A 40 4.68 -8.80 -43.86
CA ALA A 40 4.53 -9.68 -42.69
C ALA A 40 5.81 -10.23 -42.00
N GLY A 41 5.76 -10.51 -40.69
CA GLY A 41 6.95 -10.90 -39.93
C GLY A 41 6.71 -11.27 -38.46
N LEU A 42 7.79 -11.32 -37.67
CA LEU A 42 7.77 -11.75 -36.26
C LEU A 42 7.15 -10.64 -35.39
N PHE A 43 6.09 -10.96 -34.63
CA PHE A 43 5.34 -10.00 -33.83
C PHE A 43 5.42 -10.35 -32.34
N ILE A 44 6.05 -9.51 -31.51
CA ILE A 44 6.22 -9.79 -30.07
C ILE A 44 5.31 -8.89 -29.26
N TYR A 45 4.49 -9.46 -28.36
CA TYR A 45 3.62 -8.67 -27.50
C TYR A 45 3.60 -9.14 -26.04
N GLY A 46 3.46 -8.18 -25.11
CA GLY A 46 3.44 -8.41 -23.66
C GLY A 46 2.06 -8.24 -23.00
N GLN A 47 1.97 -8.55 -21.70
CA GLN A 47 0.71 -8.57 -20.94
C GLN A 47 0.74 -7.68 -19.67
N ARG A 48 -0.25 -6.76 -19.51
CA ARG A 48 -1.06 -6.58 -18.27
C ARG A 48 -2.37 -5.77 -18.49
N CYS A 49 -3.38 -6.01 -17.62
CA CYS A 49 -4.70 -5.35 -17.50
C CYS A 49 -5.77 -5.65 -18.57
N ILE A 50 -6.95 -6.05 -18.07
CA ILE A 50 -8.19 -6.49 -18.78
C ILE A 50 -8.66 -5.47 -19.83
N GLY A 51 -8.23 -4.22 -19.69
CA GLY A 51 -8.20 -3.23 -20.74
C GLY A 51 -7.28 -3.68 -21.88
N LYS A 52 -6.11 -3.06 -22.01
CA LYS A 52 -5.20 -3.14 -23.15
C LYS A 52 -4.76 -4.55 -23.57
N THR A 53 -4.67 -5.51 -22.64
CA THR A 53 -4.36 -6.92 -22.98
C THR A 53 -5.41 -7.54 -23.90
N ALA A 54 -6.68 -7.17 -23.77
CA ALA A 54 -7.72 -7.64 -24.69
C ALA A 54 -7.53 -7.06 -26.11
N LEU A 55 -6.92 -5.87 -26.25
CA LEU A 55 -6.63 -5.25 -27.55
C LEU A 55 -5.59 -6.09 -28.28
N LEU A 56 -4.49 -6.40 -27.58
CA LEU A 56 -3.37 -7.16 -28.11
C LEU A 56 -3.76 -8.60 -28.45
N ARG A 57 -4.61 -9.23 -27.63
CA ARG A 57 -5.15 -10.57 -27.93
C ARG A 57 -6.12 -10.55 -29.12
N HIS A 58 -7.00 -9.56 -29.21
CA HIS A 58 -7.88 -9.41 -30.37
C HIS A 58 -7.13 -9.02 -31.65
N LEU A 59 -6.01 -8.32 -31.53
CA LEU A 59 -5.11 -8.01 -32.64
C LEU A 59 -4.54 -9.29 -33.24
N VAL A 60 -3.97 -10.18 -32.42
CA VAL A 60 -3.47 -11.48 -32.86
C VAL A 60 -4.57 -12.32 -33.52
N ALA A 61 -5.80 -12.26 -33.02
CA ALA A 61 -6.94 -12.99 -33.57
C ALA A 61 -7.48 -12.43 -34.90
N ARG A 62 -7.14 -11.19 -35.28
CA ARG A 62 -7.63 -10.50 -36.48
C ARG A 62 -6.54 -10.26 -37.54
N LEU A 63 -5.29 -10.64 -37.26
CA LEU A 63 -4.25 -10.68 -38.28
C LEU A 63 -4.56 -11.79 -39.31
N PRO A 64 -4.29 -11.57 -40.61
CA PRO A 64 -4.53 -12.58 -41.67
C PRO A 64 -3.69 -13.86 -41.50
N GLU A 65 -3.96 -14.88 -42.33
CA GLU A 65 -3.59 -16.31 -42.19
C GLU A 65 -2.19 -16.64 -41.59
N ARG A 66 -2.12 -17.82 -40.93
CA ARG A 66 -0.99 -18.39 -40.15
C ARG A 66 0.39 -18.49 -40.87
N GLY A 67 0.55 -18.04 -42.11
CA GLY A 67 1.80 -18.05 -42.87
C GLY A 67 2.50 -16.69 -43.00
N GLU A 68 1.77 -15.59 -42.79
CA GLU A 68 2.29 -14.24 -42.95
C GLU A 68 2.95 -13.72 -41.66
N TYR A 69 2.28 -13.88 -40.52
CA TYR A 69 2.73 -13.35 -39.22
C TYR A 69 3.12 -14.45 -38.24
N LEU A 70 4.18 -14.21 -37.45
CA LEU A 70 4.65 -15.15 -36.43
C LEU A 70 4.55 -14.51 -35.04
N PRO A 71 3.43 -14.73 -34.32
CA PRO A 71 3.23 -14.10 -33.01
C PRO A 71 4.06 -14.78 -31.93
N VAL A 72 4.71 -13.97 -31.10
CA VAL A 72 5.52 -14.37 -29.96
C VAL A 72 4.98 -13.68 -28.73
N TYR A 73 4.73 -14.49 -27.70
CA TYR A 73 4.32 -13.99 -26.42
C TYR A 73 5.53 -13.74 -25.52
N PHE A 74 5.66 -12.53 -24.99
CA PHE A 74 6.71 -12.21 -24.03
C PHE A 74 6.14 -11.49 -22.80
N ASP A 75 6.05 -12.21 -21.69
CA ASP A 75 5.56 -11.63 -20.45
C ASP A 75 6.61 -10.68 -19.84
N LEU A 76 6.26 -9.41 -19.72
CA LEU A 76 7.10 -8.38 -19.10
C LEU A 76 6.77 -8.18 -17.61
N GLN A 77 5.78 -8.89 -17.06
CA GLN A 77 5.30 -8.70 -15.69
C GLN A 77 6.40 -8.98 -14.66
N GLY A 78 6.61 -8.03 -13.73
CA GLY A 78 7.58 -8.16 -12.64
C GLY A 78 9.04 -8.07 -13.07
N MET A 79 9.33 -7.78 -14.34
CA MET A 79 10.70 -7.70 -14.86
C MET A 79 11.35 -6.32 -14.69
N ALA A 80 10.60 -5.31 -14.23
CA ALA A 80 11.11 -3.96 -13.99
C ALA A 80 12.32 -3.93 -13.03
N GLY A 81 12.37 -4.85 -12.06
CA GLY A 81 13.46 -4.98 -11.09
C GLY A 81 14.72 -5.72 -11.58
N LEU A 82 14.72 -6.27 -12.81
CA LEU A 82 15.84 -7.02 -13.38
C LEU A 82 16.85 -6.09 -14.09
N SER A 83 18.04 -6.57 -14.45
CA SER A 83 18.94 -5.84 -15.36
C SER A 83 18.51 -5.98 -16.82
N LEU A 84 18.94 -5.06 -17.70
CA LEU A 84 18.68 -5.18 -19.15
C LEU A 84 19.20 -6.50 -19.73
N GLU A 85 20.39 -6.96 -19.29
CA GLU A 85 20.94 -8.27 -19.67
C GLU A 85 19.99 -9.42 -19.32
N GLN A 86 19.37 -9.39 -18.14
CA GLN A 86 18.44 -10.42 -17.69
C GLN A 86 17.12 -10.39 -18.47
N VAL A 87 16.64 -9.20 -18.85
CA VAL A 87 15.45 -9.06 -19.72
C VAL A 87 15.75 -9.60 -21.12
N LEU A 88 16.89 -9.24 -21.72
CA LEU A 88 17.31 -9.74 -23.03
C LEU A 88 17.53 -11.26 -23.02
N THR A 89 18.09 -11.80 -21.93
CA THR A 89 18.30 -13.25 -21.75
C THR A 89 16.99 -14.03 -21.79
N ARG A 90 15.88 -13.41 -21.35
CA ARG A 90 14.54 -14.01 -21.39
C ARG A 90 13.83 -13.75 -22.72
N LEU A 91 14.07 -12.61 -23.35
CA LEU A 91 13.45 -12.23 -24.62
C LEU A 91 14.00 -13.05 -25.80
N ILE A 92 15.32 -13.20 -25.90
CA ILE A 92 15.99 -13.84 -27.05
C ILE A 92 15.47 -15.26 -27.34
N PRO A 93 15.32 -16.16 -26.35
CA PRO A 93 14.76 -17.50 -26.59
C PRO A 93 13.36 -17.47 -27.23
N GLU A 94 12.53 -16.49 -26.87
CA GLU A 94 11.19 -16.34 -27.43
C GLU A 94 11.25 -15.78 -28.87
N MET A 95 12.26 -14.98 -29.22
CA MET A 95 12.47 -14.47 -30.58
C MET A 95 12.96 -15.54 -31.56
N VAL A 96 13.84 -16.44 -31.11
CA VAL A 96 14.54 -17.41 -31.99
C VAL A 96 13.79 -18.72 -32.16
N ARG A 97 13.03 -19.16 -31.14
CA ARG A 97 12.26 -20.42 -31.16
C ARG A 97 11.29 -20.51 -32.35
N PRO A 98 10.50 -19.47 -32.68
CA PRO A 98 9.56 -19.51 -33.80
C PRO A 98 10.25 -19.57 -35.17
N LEU A 99 11.46 -19.03 -35.27
CA LEU A 99 12.28 -19.02 -36.49
C LEU A 99 13.11 -20.31 -36.64
N ASN A 100 12.93 -21.28 -35.74
CA ASN A 100 13.70 -22.53 -35.68
C ASN A 100 15.22 -22.31 -35.59
N LEU A 101 15.65 -21.21 -34.96
CA LEU A 101 17.06 -20.89 -34.73
C LEU A 101 17.50 -21.35 -33.34
N SER A 102 18.75 -21.77 -33.23
CA SER A 102 19.35 -22.11 -31.93
C SER A 102 19.66 -20.86 -31.12
N VAL A 103 19.41 -20.90 -29.80
CA VAL A 103 19.81 -19.82 -28.89
C VAL A 103 21.34 -19.76 -28.86
N PRO A 104 21.96 -18.58 -29.06
CA PRO A 104 23.42 -18.45 -28.97
C PRO A 104 23.93 -18.91 -27.59
N ALA A 105 24.94 -19.78 -27.56
CA ALA A 105 25.57 -20.26 -26.32
C ALA A 105 26.37 -19.17 -25.57
N GLU A 106 26.58 -18.02 -26.21
CA GLU A 106 27.36 -16.91 -25.67
C GLU A 106 26.58 -16.08 -24.64
N ARG A 107 27.31 -15.41 -23.75
CA ARG A 107 26.72 -14.43 -22.81
C ARG A 107 25.97 -13.33 -23.55
N ILE A 108 24.70 -13.17 -23.21
CA ILE A 108 23.78 -12.16 -23.76
C ILE A 108 24.06 -10.80 -23.10
N THR A 109 24.43 -9.82 -23.92
CA THR A 109 24.64 -8.42 -23.52
C THR A 109 23.96 -7.48 -24.52
N PRO A 110 23.60 -6.23 -24.15
CA PRO A 110 22.92 -5.29 -25.04
C PRO A 110 23.69 -5.03 -26.35
N SER A 111 25.02 -4.87 -26.24
CA SER A 111 25.88 -4.64 -27.40
C SER A 111 25.99 -5.87 -28.32
N ARG A 112 26.06 -7.09 -27.76
CA ARG A 112 26.08 -8.31 -28.57
C ARG A 112 24.73 -8.58 -29.22
N PHE A 113 23.63 -8.27 -28.52
CA PHE A 113 22.32 -8.37 -29.14
C PHE A 113 22.21 -7.44 -30.33
N GLU A 114 22.60 -6.17 -30.18
CA GLU A 114 22.59 -5.18 -31.27
C GLU A 114 23.49 -5.57 -32.46
N ARG A 115 24.73 -6.01 -32.20
CA ARG A 115 25.74 -6.22 -33.26
C ARG A 115 25.75 -7.61 -33.89
N ARG A 116 25.21 -8.63 -33.20
CA ARG A 116 25.28 -10.03 -33.68
C ARG A 116 23.93 -10.73 -33.66
N ILE A 117 23.19 -10.69 -32.54
CA ILE A 117 21.98 -11.51 -32.37
C ILE A 117 20.79 -10.93 -33.15
N LEU A 118 20.57 -9.61 -33.09
CA LEU A 118 19.49 -8.95 -33.84
C LEU A 118 19.72 -9.03 -35.35
N PRO A 119 20.92 -8.73 -35.90
CA PRO A 119 21.22 -8.99 -37.31
C PRO A 119 20.99 -10.46 -37.71
N PHE A 120 21.35 -11.42 -36.85
CA PHE A 120 21.11 -12.84 -37.08
C PHE A 120 19.62 -13.21 -37.11
N ILE A 121 18.80 -12.61 -36.23
CA ILE A 121 17.34 -12.76 -36.24
C ILE A 121 16.75 -12.14 -37.51
N LEU A 122 17.20 -10.93 -37.88
CA LEU A 122 16.73 -10.23 -39.08
C LEU A 122 17.18 -10.91 -40.37
N SER A 123 18.35 -11.56 -40.42
CA SER A 123 18.79 -12.33 -41.59
C SER A 123 18.00 -13.62 -41.80
N ALA A 124 17.42 -14.17 -40.73
CA ALA A 124 16.52 -15.31 -40.83
C ALA A 124 15.10 -14.92 -41.29
N LEU A 125 14.78 -13.63 -41.31
CA LEU A 125 13.58 -13.10 -41.95
C LEU A 125 13.86 -12.79 -43.43
N PRO A 126 12.96 -13.15 -44.37
CA PRO A 126 13.08 -12.76 -45.78
C PRO A 126 13.24 -11.24 -45.95
N GLU A 127 13.88 -10.77 -47.04
CA GLU A 127 14.33 -9.38 -47.22
C GLU A 127 13.23 -8.32 -47.07
N ARG A 128 11.97 -8.65 -47.40
CA ARG A 128 10.83 -7.75 -47.25
C ARG A 128 10.16 -7.82 -45.87
N ARG A 129 10.43 -8.85 -45.06
CA ARG A 129 9.74 -9.09 -43.77
C ARG A 129 10.28 -8.22 -42.63
N THR A 130 9.37 -7.77 -41.76
CA THR A 130 9.62 -6.81 -40.67
C THR A 130 9.40 -7.43 -39.29
N LEU A 131 10.29 -7.17 -38.32
CA LEU A 131 10.10 -7.49 -36.90
C LEU A 131 9.29 -6.38 -36.23
N VAL A 132 8.12 -6.70 -35.67
CA VAL A 132 7.25 -5.74 -34.98
C VAL A 132 7.19 -6.03 -33.49
N LEU A 133 7.52 -5.04 -32.66
CA LEU A 133 7.55 -5.16 -31.20
C LEU A 133 6.46 -4.31 -30.56
N VAL A 134 5.53 -4.95 -29.87
CA VAL A 134 4.38 -4.29 -29.25
C VAL A 134 4.45 -4.38 -27.74
N PHE A 135 4.50 -3.22 -27.11
CA PHE A 135 4.69 -3.09 -25.67
C PHE A 135 3.46 -2.48 -25.02
N ASP A 136 3.07 -3.05 -23.88
CA ASP A 136 2.19 -2.37 -22.93
C ASP A 136 3.02 -1.47 -22.01
N GLU A 137 2.39 -0.48 -21.41
CA GLU A 137 3.00 0.42 -20.45
C GLU A 137 3.49 -0.36 -19.21
N PHE A 138 4.75 -0.14 -18.84
CA PHE A 138 5.30 -0.62 -17.57
C PHE A 138 4.57 0.09 -16.42
N ASP A 139 4.26 -0.62 -15.33
CA ASP A 139 3.98 0.06 -14.06
C ASP A 139 5.26 0.83 -13.68
N THR A 140 5.35 2.10 -14.06
CA THR A 140 6.43 3.02 -13.72
C THR A 140 6.00 3.86 -12.50
N PRO A 141 6.19 3.39 -11.27
CA PRO A 141 6.34 4.31 -10.16
C PRO A 141 7.68 5.04 -10.31
N LYS A 142 7.80 6.26 -9.76
CA LYS A 142 9.10 6.95 -9.60
C LYS A 142 10.07 6.00 -8.88
N MET A 143 11.04 5.42 -9.58
CA MET A 143 11.99 4.45 -8.99
C MET A 143 13.34 5.14 -8.72
N SER A 144 13.70 5.27 -7.44
CA SER A 144 15.03 5.70 -7.00
C SER A 144 15.95 4.49 -6.82
N GLY A 145 16.97 4.33 -7.68
CA GLY A 145 18.01 3.30 -7.55
C GLY A 145 18.64 2.86 -8.88
N SER A 146 19.94 2.53 -8.89
CA SER A 146 20.78 2.45 -10.09
C SER A 146 20.88 1.09 -10.81
N ARG A 147 19.96 0.14 -10.64
CA ARG A 147 20.00 -1.14 -11.40
C ARG A 147 18.62 -1.76 -11.66
N GLN A 148 17.80 -1.15 -12.52
CA GLN A 148 16.48 -1.68 -12.87
C GLN A 148 16.17 -1.46 -14.36
N ALA A 149 15.66 -2.50 -15.03
CA ALA A 149 15.40 -2.56 -16.47
C ALA A 149 14.51 -1.41 -16.93
N GLY A 150 13.64 -0.87 -16.08
CA GLY A 150 12.82 0.30 -16.42
C GLY A 150 13.63 1.49 -16.97
N GLN A 151 14.80 1.80 -16.39
CA GLN A 151 15.61 2.93 -16.83
C GLN A 151 16.47 2.64 -18.07
N ALA A 152 16.88 1.39 -18.28
CA ALA A 152 17.81 1.02 -19.35
C ALA A 152 17.11 0.42 -20.59
N PHE A 153 15.95 -0.22 -20.41
CA PHE A 153 15.24 -0.94 -21.47
C PHE A 153 14.68 0.01 -22.52
N TYR A 154 13.99 1.09 -22.13
CA TYR A 154 13.43 2.03 -23.11
C TYR A 154 14.48 2.81 -23.91
N PRO A 155 15.54 3.37 -23.31
CA PRO A 155 16.66 3.94 -24.09
C PRO A 155 17.30 2.93 -25.03
N TYR A 156 17.42 1.67 -24.59
CA TYR A 156 17.94 0.60 -25.43
C TYR A 156 17.03 0.28 -26.61
N ILE A 157 15.72 0.14 -26.37
CA ILE A 157 14.71 -0.04 -27.42
C ILE A 157 14.69 1.17 -28.38
N ARG A 158 14.88 2.39 -27.87
CA ARG A 158 14.98 3.61 -28.68
C ARG A 158 16.18 3.56 -29.61
N LYS A 159 17.32 3.11 -29.08
CA LYS A 159 18.54 2.93 -29.86
C LYS A 159 18.31 1.89 -30.96
N LEU A 160 17.63 0.79 -30.64
CA LEU A 160 17.27 -0.24 -31.63
C LEU A 160 16.33 0.30 -32.71
N PHE A 161 15.37 1.18 -32.38
CA PHE A 161 14.49 1.85 -33.35
C PHE A 161 15.26 2.50 -34.51
N PHE A 162 16.43 3.07 -34.22
CA PHE A 162 17.27 3.73 -35.23
C PHE A 162 18.29 2.80 -35.91
N THR A 163 18.33 1.51 -35.57
CA THR A 163 19.32 0.56 -36.12
C THR A 163 18.94 0.07 -37.52
N ASP A 164 17.66 -0.26 -37.76
CA ASP A 164 17.13 -0.62 -39.08
C ASP A 164 15.64 -0.26 -39.18
N PRO A 165 15.29 1.02 -39.42
CA PRO A 165 13.91 1.51 -39.40
C PRO A 165 13.04 0.96 -40.56
N ARG A 166 13.66 0.28 -41.53
CA ARG A 166 12.97 -0.39 -42.64
C ARG A 166 12.47 -1.77 -42.22
N ARG A 167 13.22 -2.51 -41.40
CA ARG A 167 12.89 -3.90 -40.99
C ARG A 167 12.50 -4.06 -39.52
N LEU A 168 12.47 -2.99 -38.73
CA LEU A 168 12.08 -3.00 -37.31
C LEU A 168 11.01 -1.92 -37.03
N LYS A 169 9.88 -2.32 -36.42
CA LYS A 169 8.77 -1.41 -36.04
C LYS A 169 8.35 -1.62 -34.58
N PHE A 170 7.81 -0.57 -33.96
CA PHE A 170 7.43 -0.55 -32.55
C PHE A 170 6.04 0.05 -32.33
N ILE A 171 5.21 -0.56 -31.46
CA ILE A 171 3.88 -0.06 -31.09
C ILE A 171 3.73 -0.06 -29.57
N PHE A 172 3.20 1.01 -28.98
CA PHE A 172 3.06 1.15 -27.53
C PHE A 172 1.60 1.42 -27.12
N ALA A 173 1.08 0.64 -26.19
CA ALA A 173 -0.25 0.85 -25.60
C ALA A 173 -0.13 1.55 -24.24
N ILE A 174 -0.29 2.87 -24.19
CA ILE A 174 -0.10 3.69 -22.99
C ILE A 174 -1.46 4.07 -22.38
N GLY A 175 -1.54 4.11 -21.05
CA GLY A 175 -2.73 4.40 -20.25
C GLY A 175 -2.57 5.66 -19.39
N ARG A 176 -1.40 6.30 -19.47
CA ARG A 176 -1.07 7.62 -18.92
C ARG A 176 -0.65 8.55 -20.05
N ARG A 177 -0.55 9.86 -19.77
CA ARG A 177 -0.01 10.82 -20.74
C ARG A 177 1.47 10.57 -20.94
N PRO A 178 1.98 10.67 -22.19
CA PRO A 178 3.42 10.61 -22.43
C PRO A 178 4.23 11.60 -21.58
N GLY A 179 3.67 12.77 -21.27
CA GLY A 179 4.28 13.80 -20.42
C GLY A 179 4.35 13.47 -18.93
N ASP A 180 3.50 12.56 -18.44
CA ASP A 180 3.55 12.06 -17.05
C ASP A 180 4.55 10.91 -16.88
N LEU A 181 5.14 10.45 -17.98
CA LEU A 181 6.23 9.48 -17.95
C LEU A 181 7.53 10.20 -17.63
N ASP A 182 8.46 9.52 -16.94
CA ASP A 182 9.76 10.10 -16.58
C ASP A 182 10.50 10.67 -17.82
N ARG A 183 11.36 11.67 -17.63
CA ARG A 183 12.02 12.44 -18.70
C ARG A 183 12.71 11.55 -19.74
N ILE A 184 13.24 10.40 -19.33
CA ILE A 184 13.83 9.39 -20.22
C ILE A 184 12.77 8.78 -21.16
N TYR A 185 11.58 8.49 -20.63
CA TYR A 185 10.44 7.93 -21.35
C TYR A 185 9.74 8.97 -22.22
N HIS A 186 9.51 10.19 -21.74
CA HIS A 186 8.93 11.24 -22.58
C HIS A 186 9.79 11.50 -23.83
N SER A 187 11.12 11.50 -23.67
CA SER A 187 12.04 11.63 -24.80
C SER A 187 11.96 10.48 -25.82
N PHE A 188 11.52 9.30 -25.40
CA PHE A 188 11.29 8.13 -26.26
C PHE A 188 10.09 8.34 -27.19
N TYR A 189 9.01 8.92 -26.68
CA TYR A 189 7.75 9.10 -27.42
C TYR A 189 7.69 10.41 -28.21
N LYS A 190 8.72 11.27 -28.12
CA LYS A 190 8.79 12.53 -28.85
C LYS A 190 8.80 12.24 -30.37
N GLY A 191 7.72 12.61 -31.06
CA GLY A 191 7.53 12.36 -32.49
C GLY A 191 6.79 11.06 -32.84
N THR A 192 6.30 10.30 -31.85
CA THR A 192 5.45 9.12 -32.10
C THR A 192 4.00 9.53 -32.33
N LYS A 193 3.30 8.86 -33.27
CA LYS A 193 1.87 9.08 -33.54
C LYS A 193 1.01 8.58 -32.36
N LEU A 194 0.13 9.43 -31.83
CA LEU A 194 -0.73 9.14 -30.67
C LEU A 194 -2.20 9.01 -31.11
N HIS A 195 -2.92 8.03 -30.56
CA HIS A 195 -4.32 7.73 -30.88
C HIS A 195 -5.15 7.62 -29.58
N HIS A 196 -6.26 8.38 -29.47
CA HIS A 196 -7.13 8.41 -28.29
C HIS A 196 -8.31 7.41 -28.41
N LEU A 197 -8.78 6.84 -27.30
CA LEU A 197 -9.96 5.96 -27.26
C LEU A 197 -11.26 6.80 -27.30
N PRO A 198 -12.14 6.65 -28.30
CA PRO A 198 -13.41 7.36 -28.32
C PRO A 198 -14.42 6.81 -27.29
N MET A 199 -15.36 7.66 -26.86
CA MET A 199 -16.51 7.27 -26.02
C MET A 199 -17.64 6.68 -26.87
N PHE A 200 -18.45 5.79 -26.30
CA PHE A 200 -19.57 5.20 -27.03
C PHE A 200 -20.62 6.22 -27.45
N THR A 201 -21.11 6.03 -28.68
CA THR A 201 -22.34 6.65 -29.14
C THR A 201 -23.55 6.08 -28.39
N ARG A 202 -24.73 6.67 -28.64
CA ARG A 202 -25.98 6.17 -28.08
C ARG A 202 -26.27 4.77 -28.60
N GLU A 203 -26.08 4.56 -29.89
CA GLU A 203 -26.30 3.30 -30.60
C GLU A 203 -25.41 2.19 -30.05
N GLU A 204 -24.12 2.47 -29.85
CA GLU A 204 -23.16 1.51 -29.30
C GLU A 204 -23.46 1.14 -27.84
N THR A 205 -23.92 2.11 -27.04
CA THR A 205 -24.35 1.87 -25.66
C THR A 205 -25.60 0.99 -25.62
N THR A 206 -26.57 1.25 -26.49
CA THR A 206 -27.77 0.45 -26.67
C THR A 206 -27.45 -0.97 -27.10
N GLU A 207 -26.58 -1.15 -28.10
CA GLU A 207 -26.20 -2.47 -28.58
C GLU A 207 -25.52 -3.28 -27.47
N LEU A 208 -24.60 -2.66 -26.73
CA LEU A 208 -23.96 -3.32 -25.59
C LEU A 208 -25.00 -3.73 -24.56
N ALA A 209 -25.85 -2.80 -24.10
CA ALA A 209 -26.85 -3.08 -23.07
C ALA A 209 -27.77 -4.23 -23.49
N ARG A 210 -28.24 -4.25 -24.73
CA ARG A 210 -29.16 -5.28 -25.23
C ARG A 210 -28.51 -6.65 -25.51
N LEU A 211 -27.21 -6.84 -25.26
CA LEU A 211 -26.59 -8.17 -25.34
C LEU A 211 -27.28 -9.22 -24.45
N SER A 212 -27.86 -8.82 -23.32
CA SER A 212 -28.63 -9.71 -22.44
C SER A 212 -30.00 -10.11 -22.98
N GLU A 213 -30.54 -9.35 -23.93
CA GLU A 213 -31.82 -9.68 -24.57
C GLU A 213 -31.61 -10.82 -25.58
N ARG A 214 -30.45 -10.85 -26.25
CA ARG A 214 -30.09 -11.91 -27.22
C ARG A 214 -30.06 -13.30 -26.60
N ASN A 215 -29.66 -13.42 -25.33
CA ASN A 215 -29.69 -14.69 -24.59
C ASN A 215 -30.83 -14.76 -23.56
N GLN A 216 -31.85 -13.90 -23.70
CA GLN A 216 -33.08 -13.89 -22.89
C GLN A 216 -32.83 -13.81 -21.37
N SER A 217 -31.73 -13.16 -20.96
CA SER A 217 -31.34 -13.11 -19.54
C SER A 217 -31.85 -11.87 -18.81
N LEU A 218 -31.99 -10.73 -19.51
CA LEU A 218 -32.58 -9.47 -19.01
C LEU A 218 -33.13 -8.61 -20.15
N ILE A 219 -34.17 -7.83 -19.86
CA ILE A 219 -34.77 -6.82 -20.75
C ILE A 219 -34.39 -5.41 -20.27
N TRP A 220 -33.97 -4.55 -21.20
CA TRP A 220 -33.57 -3.16 -20.93
C TRP A 220 -34.53 -2.16 -21.60
N PRO A 221 -35.36 -1.45 -20.82
CA PRO A 221 -36.11 -0.34 -21.39
C PRO A 221 -35.19 0.84 -21.74
N ASP A 222 -35.59 1.63 -22.74
CA ASP A 222 -34.74 2.68 -23.34
C ASP A 222 -34.34 3.80 -22.37
N GLU A 223 -35.18 4.09 -21.39
CA GLU A 223 -34.87 5.02 -20.31
C GLU A 223 -33.68 4.54 -19.46
N GLN A 224 -33.60 3.23 -19.16
CA GLN A 224 -32.49 2.68 -18.38
C GLN A 224 -31.20 2.62 -19.19
N ILE A 225 -31.28 2.39 -20.50
CA ILE A 225 -30.12 2.49 -21.42
C ILE A 225 -29.61 3.93 -21.45
N THR A 226 -30.51 4.91 -21.51
CA THR A 226 -30.17 6.33 -21.44
C THR A 226 -29.47 6.66 -20.11
N ALA A 227 -30.00 6.17 -18.99
CA ALA A 227 -29.38 6.32 -17.68
C ALA A 227 -28.00 5.64 -17.57
N ILE A 228 -27.78 4.47 -18.20
CA ILE A 228 -26.45 3.84 -18.26
C ILE A 228 -25.45 4.80 -18.90
N ARG A 229 -25.81 5.39 -20.04
CA ARG A 229 -24.95 6.31 -20.77
C ARG A 229 -24.65 7.57 -19.96
N GLU A 230 -25.63 8.13 -19.26
CA GLU A 230 -25.43 9.26 -18.36
C GLU A 230 -24.50 8.91 -17.20
N PHE A 231 -24.67 7.73 -16.62
CA PHE A 231 -23.84 7.28 -15.51
C PHE A 231 -22.39 7.03 -15.90
N THR A 232 -22.16 6.50 -17.09
CA THR A 232 -20.83 6.08 -17.55
C THR A 232 -20.18 7.08 -18.50
N GLY A 233 -20.90 8.12 -18.93
CA GLY A 233 -20.47 9.08 -19.96
C GLY A 233 -20.29 8.48 -21.35
N GLY A 234 -20.73 7.23 -21.56
CA GLY A 234 -20.41 6.41 -22.73
C GLY A 234 -19.06 5.69 -22.63
N HIS A 235 -18.38 5.70 -21.48
CA HIS A 235 -17.06 5.07 -21.36
C HIS A 235 -17.15 3.54 -21.52
N PRO A 236 -16.49 2.93 -22.53
CA PRO A 236 -16.70 1.53 -22.92
C PRO A 236 -16.62 0.51 -21.77
N PHE A 237 -15.54 0.60 -20.98
CA PHE A 237 -15.32 -0.29 -19.84
C PHE A 237 -16.33 -0.10 -18.71
N LEU A 238 -16.68 1.14 -18.39
CA LEU A 238 -17.60 1.46 -17.29
C LEU A 238 -19.03 1.08 -17.67
N THR A 239 -19.44 1.32 -18.92
CA THR A 239 -20.72 0.85 -19.48
C THR A 239 -20.83 -0.66 -19.36
N ARG A 240 -19.84 -1.43 -19.84
CA ARG A 240 -19.86 -2.89 -19.71
C ARG A 240 -19.87 -3.36 -18.26
N ASN A 241 -19.08 -2.74 -17.40
CA ASN A 241 -19.01 -3.14 -15.99
C ASN A 241 -20.34 -2.85 -15.27
N LEU A 242 -20.96 -1.69 -15.52
CA LEU A 242 -22.25 -1.35 -14.95
C LEU A 242 -23.33 -2.34 -15.40
N CYS A 243 -23.41 -2.64 -16.71
CA CYS A 243 -24.33 -3.66 -17.24
C CYS A 243 -24.07 -5.04 -16.61
N ARG A 244 -22.81 -5.45 -16.45
CA ARG A 244 -22.43 -6.71 -15.79
C ARG A 244 -22.92 -6.77 -14.34
N VAL A 245 -22.69 -5.73 -13.55
CA VAL A 245 -23.04 -5.72 -12.12
C VAL A 245 -24.56 -5.65 -11.94
N ILE A 246 -25.27 -4.90 -12.80
CA ILE A 246 -26.74 -4.91 -12.85
C ILE A 246 -27.24 -6.32 -13.21
N TRP A 247 -26.58 -6.97 -14.16
CA TRP A 247 -26.95 -8.32 -14.57
C TRP A 247 -26.79 -9.34 -13.45
N GLU A 248 -25.65 -9.33 -12.76
CA GLU A 248 -25.36 -10.23 -11.63
C GLU A 248 -26.35 -10.10 -10.46
N LYS A 249 -26.97 -8.93 -10.29
CA LYS A 249 -27.99 -8.69 -9.26
C LYS A 249 -29.36 -9.23 -9.68
N ASN A 250 -29.78 -8.96 -10.91
CA ASN A 250 -31.15 -9.23 -11.34
C ASN A 250 -31.34 -10.66 -11.85
N HIS A 251 -30.31 -11.27 -12.44
CA HIS A 251 -30.39 -12.63 -12.98
C HIS A 251 -30.49 -13.73 -11.88
N LYS A 252 -30.27 -13.41 -10.60
CA LYS A 252 -30.37 -14.38 -9.49
C LYS A 252 -31.76 -14.52 -8.87
N LYS A 253 -32.75 -13.73 -9.30
CA LYS A 253 -34.12 -13.83 -8.77
C LYS A 253 -34.85 -14.95 -9.53
N GLU A 254 -35.30 -15.98 -8.82
CA GLU A 254 -36.22 -16.99 -9.36
C GLU A 254 -37.59 -16.34 -9.56
N THR A 255 -37.80 -15.76 -10.74
CA THR A 255 -39.10 -15.24 -11.18
C THR A 255 -39.57 -16.01 -12.40
N ALA A 256 -40.89 -16.18 -12.55
CA ALA A 256 -41.53 -16.94 -13.63
C ALA A 256 -41.46 -16.27 -15.03
N GLY A 257 -40.40 -15.51 -15.33
CA GLY A 257 -40.20 -14.78 -16.58
C GLY A 257 -38.86 -14.02 -16.62
N ILE A 258 -38.49 -13.48 -17.80
CA ILE A 258 -37.25 -12.71 -18.00
C ILE A 258 -37.33 -11.40 -17.20
N PRO A 259 -36.39 -11.10 -16.28
CA PRO A 259 -36.45 -9.89 -15.47
C PRO A 259 -36.26 -8.61 -16.31
N VAL A 260 -37.10 -7.60 -16.07
CA VAL A 260 -36.96 -6.24 -16.63
C VAL A 260 -36.16 -5.38 -15.66
N VAL A 261 -35.17 -4.63 -16.17
CA VAL A 261 -34.36 -3.73 -15.33
C VAL A 261 -35.14 -2.45 -15.02
N HIS A 262 -35.36 -2.16 -13.74
CA HIS A 262 -35.97 -0.91 -13.30
C HIS A 262 -34.91 0.10 -12.82
N PHE A 263 -35.23 1.40 -12.87
CA PHE A 263 -34.33 2.48 -12.41
C PHE A 263 -33.85 2.28 -10.95
N ARG A 264 -34.74 1.81 -10.05
CA ARG A 264 -34.37 1.48 -8.65
C ARG A 264 -33.24 0.44 -8.54
N ASP A 265 -33.14 -0.47 -9.51
CA ASP A 265 -32.11 -1.50 -9.53
C ASP A 265 -30.73 -0.92 -9.88
N MET A 266 -30.71 0.18 -10.64
CA MET A 266 -29.52 0.93 -11.02
C MET A 266 -29.01 1.83 -9.87
N VAL A 267 -29.91 2.51 -9.16
CA VAL A 267 -29.51 3.40 -8.05
C VAL A 267 -28.89 2.61 -6.90
N GLY A 268 -29.51 1.48 -6.51
CA GLY A 268 -29.01 0.65 -5.40
C GLY A 268 -27.72 -0.12 -5.71
N ILE A 269 -27.34 -0.29 -6.99
CA ILE A 269 -26.10 -0.99 -7.38
C ILE A 269 -24.92 -0.02 -7.56
N PHE A 270 -25.18 1.27 -7.65
CA PHE A 270 -24.18 2.30 -7.98
C PHE A 270 -22.94 2.27 -7.08
N PRO A 271 -23.06 2.17 -5.74
CA PRO A 271 -21.88 2.08 -4.87
C PRO A 271 -21.02 0.84 -5.15
N ARG A 272 -21.66 -0.30 -5.48
CA ARG A 272 -20.97 -1.53 -5.84
C ARG A 272 -20.29 -1.40 -7.20
N ALA A 273 -20.97 -0.81 -8.18
CA ALA A 273 -20.40 -0.56 -9.50
C ALA A 273 -19.18 0.36 -9.40
N ILE A 274 -19.27 1.45 -8.62
CA ILE A 274 -18.15 2.36 -8.34
C ILE A 274 -16.99 1.60 -7.69
N LYS A 275 -17.25 0.82 -6.63
CA LYS A 275 -16.23 0.01 -5.94
C LYS A 275 -15.55 -1.00 -6.87
N THR A 276 -16.29 -1.65 -7.77
CA THR A 276 -15.70 -2.58 -8.74
C THR A 276 -14.88 -1.88 -9.84
N SER A 277 -15.14 -0.61 -10.08
CA SER A 277 -14.43 0.24 -11.04
C SER A 277 -13.29 1.05 -10.41
N ASP A 278 -13.03 0.89 -9.11
CA ASP A 278 -12.07 1.69 -8.33
C ASP A 278 -10.67 1.75 -8.97
N ARG A 279 -10.18 0.62 -9.47
CA ARG A 279 -8.89 0.56 -10.18
C ARG A 279 -8.90 1.35 -11.49
N THR A 280 -10.01 1.34 -12.22
CA THR A 280 -10.16 2.08 -13.48
C THR A 280 -10.27 3.58 -13.21
N PHE A 281 -11.03 3.99 -12.19
CA PHE A 281 -11.08 5.39 -11.76
C PHE A 281 -9.73 5.88 -11.24
N SER A 282 -9.04 5.06 -10.45
CA SER A 282 -7.68 5.37 -10.02
C SER A 282 -6.72 5.54 -11.20
N LEU A 283 -6.86 4.75 -12.27
CA LEU A 283 -6.04 4.90 -13.48
C LEU A 283 -6.37 6.20 -14.24
N LEU A 284 -7.65 6.49 -14.46
CA LEU A 284 -8.10 7.75 -15.08
C LEU A 284 -7.60 8.95 -14.27
N TRP A 285 -7.80 8.91 -12.95
CA TRP A 285 -7.36 9.94 -12.01
C TRP A 285 -5.86 10.16 -12.02
N ASN A 286 -5.09 9.07 -11.95
CA ASN A 286 -3.62 9.15 -11.94
C ASN A 286 -3.05 9.60 -13.29
N GLY A 287 -3.82 9.48 -14.37
CA GLY A 287 -3.47 10.02 -15.69
C GLY A 287 -3.78 11.50 -15.87
N LEU A 288 -4.55 12.11 -14.96
CA LEU A 288 -4.80 13.55 -14.95
C LEU A 288 -3.62 14.30 -14.31
N GLY A 289 -3.32 15.46 -14.88
CA GLY A 289 -2.36 16.41 -14.36
C GLY A 289 -2.86 17.14 -13.12
N PRO A 290 -1.98 17.86 -12.42
CA PRO A 290 -2.34 18.52 -11.16
C PRO A 290 -3.51 19.51 -11.32
N TRP A 291 -3.48 20.39 -12.33
CA TRP A 291 -4.56 21.34 -12.62
C TRP A 291 -5.85 20.66 -13.13
N GLU A 292 -5.73 19.56 -13.87
CA GLU A 292 -6.89 18.76 -14.31
C GLU A 292 -7.58 18.04 -13.15
N ARG A 293 -6.82 17.54 -12.17
CA ARG A 293 -7.39 16.95 -10.94
C ARG A 293 -8.12 17.98 -10.09
N VAL A 294 -7.56 19.18 -10.00
CA VAL A 294 -8.15 20.32 -9.28
C VAL A 294 -9.46 20.73 -9.94
N ALA A 295 -9.44 20.97 -11.25
CA ALA A 295 -10.65 21.29 -12.02
C ALA A 295 -11.69 20.16 -11.96
N ALA A 296 -11.28 18.90 -12.10
CA ALA A 296 -12.18 17.75 -12.01
C ALA A 296 -12.77 17.56 -10.60
N SER A 297 -12.04 17.91 -9.54
CA SER A 297 -12.56 17.86 -8.16
C SER A 297 -13.58 18.96 -7.91
N ALA A 298 -13.28 20.19 -8.32
CA ALA A 298 -14.20 21.32 -8.20
C ALA A 298 -15.50 21.08 -9.00
N LEU A 299 -15.38 20.59 -10.24
CA LEU A 299 -16.53 20.21 -11.06
C LEU A 299 -17.31 19.01 -10.49
N ALA A 300 -16.64 18.07 -9.81
CA ALA A 300 -17.30 16.96 -9.15
C ALA A 300 -18.11 17.41 -7.92
N GLU A 301 -17.60 18.38 -7.14
CA GLU A 301 -18.27 18.95 -5.97
C GLU A 301 -19.48 19.82 -6.35
N ALA A 302 -19.45 20.51 -7.50
CA ALA A 302 -20.61 21.20 -8.06
C ALA A 302 -21.76 20.24 -8.47
N GLY A 303 -21.45 18.95 -8.62
CA GLY A 303 -22.43 17.90 -8.88
C GLY A 303 -23.03 18.02 -10.29
N SER A 304 -24.36 18.15 -10.37
CA SER A 304 -25.09 18.27 -11.64
C SER A 304 -25.29 19.71 -12.11
N GLY A 305 -25.08 20.71 -11.23
CA GLY A 305 -24.98 22.11 -11.65
C GLY A 305 -23.62 22.27 -12.31
N GLY A 306 -23.58 22.64 -13.58
CA GLY A 306 -22.29 22.90 -14.23
C GLY A 306 -21.66 24.16 -13.65
N LEU A 307 -20.38 24.35 -13.92
CA LEU A 307 -19.70 25.60 -13.61
C LEU A 307 -19.21 26.21 -14.92
N ASP A 308 -19.52 27.48 -15.16
CA ASP A 308 -18.81 28.25 -16.16
C ASP A 308 -17.37 28.51 -15.71
N GLN A 309 -16.55 29.00 -16.64
CA GLN A 309 -15.11 29.19 -16.41
C GLN A 309 -14.83 30.22 -15.31
N GLU A 310 -15.65 31.27 -15.22
CA GLU A 310 -15.49 32.37 -14.26
C GLU A 310 -15.84 31.91 -12.84
N THR A 311 -16.96 31.23 -12.68
CA THR A 311 -17.41 30.63 -11.42
C THR A 311 -16.45 29.56 -10.91
N LEU A 312 -15.91 28.73 -11.82
CA LEU A 312 -14.89 27.74 -11.48
C LEU A 312 -13.62 28.42 -10.97
N ARG A 313 -13.16 29.49 -11.63
CA ARG A 313 -12.01 30.28 -11.17
C ARG A 313 -12.28 30.90 -9.80
N ASP A 314 -13.43 31.55 -9.61
CA ASP A 314 -13.88 32.13 -8.35
C ASP A 314 -13.88 31.12 -7.19
N GLN A 315 -14.35 29.90 -7.43
CA GLN A 315 -14.41 28.85 -6.43
C GLN A 315 -13.01 28.37 -6.02
N LEU A 316 -12.09 28.27 -7.00
CA LEU A 316 -10.69 27.94 -6.73
C LEU A 316 -10.02 29.04 -5.91
N GLU A 317 -10.22 30.30 -6.28
CA GLU A 317 -9.63 31.47 -5.62
C GLU A 317 -10.14 31.63 -4.18
N LYS A 318 -11.46 31.50 -3.95
CA LYS A 318 -12.07 31.49 -2.60
C LYS A 318 -11.50 30.40 -1.70
N SER A 319 -10.97 29.35 -2.30
CA SER A 319 -10.39 28.22 -1.58
C SER A 319 -8.86 28.28 -1.44
N GLY A 320 -8.24 29.38 -1.87
CA GLY A 320 -6.82 29.65 -1.77
C GLY A 320 -5.98 29.08 -2.92
N VAL A 321 -6.60 28.65 -4.03
CA VAL A 321 -5.92 28.15 -5.23
C VAL A 321 -6.04 29.19 -6.35
N TYR A 322 -4.94 29.86 -6.69
CA TYR A 322 -4.91 30.93 -7.67
C TYR A 322 -4.28 30.45 -8.98
N PRO A 323 -5.05 30.18 -10.04
CA PRO A 323 -4.51 29.71 -11.31
C PRO A 323 -3.85 30.85 -12.09
N LEU A 324 -2.53 31.03 -11.96
CA LEU A 324 -1.76 31.94 -12.82
C LEU A 324 -1.44 31.29 -14.18
N ASN A 325 -1.27 32.10 -15.24
CA ASN A 325 -0.76 31.70 -16.56
C ASN A 325 -1.65 30.77 -17.42
N GLY A 326 -2.98 30.83 -17.29
CA GLY A 326 -3.90 30.08 -18.17
C GLY A 326 -3.88 28.54 -17.99
N GLY A 327 -3.27 28.05 -16.89
CA GLY A 327 -3.19 26.62 -16.57
C GLY A 327 -4.54 25.95 -16.37
N LEU A 328 -5.51 26.68 -15.80
CA LEU A 328 -6.90 26.22 -15.67
C LEU A 328 -7.55 26.03 -17.04
N ASP A 329 -7.34 26.96 -17.97
CA ASP A 329 -7.94 26.91 -19.30
C ASP A 329 -7.37 25.73 -20.11
N HIS A 330 -6.07 25.46 -19.96
CA HIS A 330 -5.45 24.27 -20.53
C HIS A 330 -6.00 22.97 -19.92
N ALA A 331 -6.22 22.96 -18.60
CA ALA A 331 -6.79 21.82 -17.89
C ALA A 331 -8.23 21.52 -18.34
N ILE A 332 -9.09 22.53 -18.50
CA ILE A 332 -10.46 22.38 -19.00
C ILE A 332 -10.44 21.81 -20.43
N ARG A 333 -9.65 22.40 -21.33
CA ARG A 333 -9.51 21.88 -22.71
C ARG A 333 -9.05 20.42 -22.73
N THR A 334 -8.11 20.06 -21.86
CA THR A 334 -7.57 18.70 -21.78
C THR A 334 -8.61 17.72 -21.23
N LEU A 335 -9.32 18.08 -20.16
CA LEU A 335 -10.40 17.27 -19.60
C LEU A 335 -11.53 17.03 -20.62
N GLU A 336 -11.84 18.04 -21.44
CA GLU A 336 -12.84 17.94 -22.50
C GLU A 336 -12.37 17.04 -23.64
N GLN A 337 -11.13 17.22 -24.12
CA GLN A 337 -10.50 16.34 -25.12
C GLN A 337 -10.45 14.87 -24.66
N TRP A 338 -10.28 14.65 -23.36
CA TRP A 338 -10.25 13.31 -22.75
C TRP A 338 -11.65 12.75 -22.46
N GLY A 339 -12.70 13.51 -22.75
CA GLY A 339 -14.09 13.13 -22.48
C GLY A 339 -14.40 12.95 -21.00
N VAL A 340 -13.60 13.54 -20.10
CA VAL A 340 -13.84 13.53 -18.65
C VAL A 340 -14.92 14.54 -18.29
N ILE A 341 -14.92 15.68 -18.98
CA ILE A 341 -15.96 16.72 -18.89
C ILE A 341 -16.63 16.93 -20.24
N ARG A 342 -17.74 17.66 -20.23
CA ARG A 342 -18.44 18.17 -21.42
C ARG A 342 -18.88 19.61 -21.18
N ALA A 343 -18.88 20.43 -22.23
CA ALA A 343 -19.47 21.75 -22.22
C ALA A 343 -20.95 21.68 -22.65
N GLU A 344 -21.85 22.27 -21.87
CA GLU A 344 -23.27 22.45 -22.19
C GLU A 344 -23.66 23.89 -21.83
N ASN A 345 -24.13 24.70 -22.79
CA ASN A 345 -24.56 26.09 -22.56
C ASN A 345 -23.54 26.96 -21.80
N SER A 346 -22.26 26.88 -22.18
CA SER A 346 -21.13 27.58 -21.52
C SER A 346 -20.79 27.11 -20.11
N GLU A 347 -21.44 26.06 -19.59
CA GLU A 347 -21.08 25.39 -18.34
C GLU A 347 -20.34 24.07 -18.59
N TYR A 348 -19.35 23.79 -17.75
CA TYR A 348 -18.63 22.52 -17.76
C TYR A 348 -19.21 21.55 -16.73
N ARG A 349 -19.35 20.29 -17.12
CA ARG A 349 -19.88 19.22 -16.25
C ARG A 349 -19.06 17.96 -16.38
N ILE A 350 -18.92 17.20 -15.29
CA ILE A 350 -18.32 15.86 -15.33
C ILE A 350 -19.20 14.96 -16.22
N ARG A 351 -18.64 14.51 -17.35
CA ARG A 351 -19.34 13.68 -18.33
C ARG A 351 -19.59 12.27 -17.80
N ILE A 352 -18.71 11.75 -16.95
CA ILE A 352 -18.79 10.41 -16.36
C ILE A 352 -19.31 10.53 -14.91
N ASN A 353 -20.62 10.46 -14.69
CA ASN A 353 -21.20 10.69 -13.36
C ASN A 353 -20.62 9.77 -12.27
N MET A 354 -20.39 8.49 -12.59
CA MET A 354 -19.75 7.55 -11.66
C MET A 354 -18.36 8.01 -11.20
N LEU A 355 -17.58 8.62 -12.11
CA LEU A 355 -16.26 9.18 -11.80
C LEU A 355 -16.41 10.40 -10.90
N GLY A 356 -17.34 11.31 -11.18
CA GLY A 356 -17.62 12.47 -10.32
C GLY A 356 -17.96 12.05 -8.88
N ARG A 357 -18.82 11.04 -8.69
CA ARG A 357 -19.13 10.52 -7.36
C ARG A 357 -17.95 9.84 -6.67
N TRP A 358 -17.09 9.16 -7.43
CA TRP A 358 -15.86 8.57 -6.89
C TRP A 358 -14.86 9.65 -6.47
N ILE A 359 -14.70 10.72 -7.27
CA ILE A 359 -13.85 11.87 -6.95
C ILE A 359 -14.32 12.53 -5.65
N MET A 360 -15.60 12.86 -5.52
CA MET A 360 -16.15 13.42 -4.27
C MET A 360 -15.88 12.53 -3.04
N ALA A 361 -15.97 11.21 -3.20
CA ALA A 361 -15.82 10.28 -2.08
C ALA A 361 -14.35 9.98 -1.69
N VAL A 362 -13.42 10.04 -2.64
CA VAL A 362 -12.04 9.53 -2.46
C VAL A 362 -10.98 10.61 -2.64
N LYS A 363 -11.31 11.69 -3.37
CA LYS A 363 -10.41 12.78 -3.78
C LYS A 363 -11.12 14.14 -3.62
N PRO A 364 -11.58 14.49 -2.40
CA PRO A 364 -12.21 15.78 -2.15
C PRO A 364 -11.24 16.91 -2.48
N PHE A 365 -11.79 18.05 -2.90
CA PHE A 365 -11.03 19.18 -3.39
C PHE A 365 -10.02 19.72 -2.36
N GLU A 366 -10.38 19.75 -1.07
CA GLU A 366 -9.46 20.14 0.02
C GLU A 366 -8.17 19.31 0.06
N GLN A 367 -8.29 18.00 -0.20
CA GLN A 367 -7.14 17.09 -0.22
C GLN A 367 -6.23 17.35 -1.44
N MET A 368 -6.80 17.83 -2.55
CA MET A 368 -6.03 18.14 -3.76
C MET A 368 -5.24 19.43 -3.64
N ARG A 369 -5.77 20.43 -2.93
CA ARG A 369 -4.98 21.61 -2.54
C ARG A 369 -3.73 21.22 -1.76
N ASP A 370 -3.88 20.38 -0.73
CA ASP A 370 -2.75 19.92 0.08
C ASP A 370 -1.75 19.04 -0.71
N GLU A 371 -2.21 18.36 -1.76
CA GLU A 371 -1.37 17.58 -2.67
C GLU A 371 -0.53 18.49 -3.59
N LEU A 372 -1.11 19.57 -4.12
CA LEU A 372 -0.40 20.59 -4.89
C LEU A 372 0.71 21.26 -4.08
N ASP A 373 0.40 21.73 -2.87
CA ASP A 373 1.37 22.41 -2.01
C ASP A 373 2.54 21.50 -1.62
N ARG A 374 2.25 20.21 -1.40
CA ARG A 374 3.27 19.20 -1.11
C ARG A 374 4.17 18.96 -2.32
N LEU A 375 3.59 18.78 -3.51
CA LEU A 375 4.36 18.57 -4.74
C LEU A 375 5.22 19.78 -5.08
N ALA A 376 4.67 20.99 -4.96
CA ALA A 376 5.41 22.23 -5.11
C ALA A 376 6.58 22.31 -4.12
N SER A 377 6.35 21.95 -2.84
CA SER A 377 7.40 21.91 -1.82
C SER A 377 8.52 20.89 -2.14
N GLU A 378 8.18 19.74 -2.71
CA GLU A 378 9.15 18.72 -3.14
C GLU A 378 10.02 19.22 -4.32
N PHE A 379 9.39 19.83 -5.33
CA PHE A 379 10.12 20.43 -6.45
C PHE A 379 11.02 21.57 -5.98
N PHE A 380 10.53 22.42 -5.05
CA PHE A 380 11.32 23.49 -4.46
C PHE A 380 12.55 22.99 -3.73
N GLU A 381 12.42 22.00 -2.83
CA GLU A 381 13.57 21.48 -2.08
C GLU A 381 14.58 20.79 -3.00
N THR A 382 14.11 20.13 -4.07
CA THR A 382 14.98 19.55 -5.10
C THR A 382 15.73 20.64 -5.86
N ALA A 383 15.03 21.67 -6.34
CA ALA A 383 15.65 22.79 -7.02
C ALA A 383 16.64 23.54 -6.12
N ARG A 384 16.29 23.74 -4.86
CA ARG A 384 17.17 24.35 -3.85
C ARG A 384 18.44 23.54 -3.60
N ALA A 385 18.34 22.21 -3.59
CA ALA A 385 19.51 21.34 -3.48
C ALA A 385 20.42 21.46 -4.72
N LEU A 386 19.85 21.52 -5.92
CA LEU A 386 20.58 21.74 -7.17
C LEU A 386 21.24 23.11 -7.23
N CYS A 387 20.55 24.17 -6.77
CA CYS A 387 21.15 25.51 -6.64
C CYS A 387 22.35 25.54 -5.69
N ARG A 388 22.38 24.70 -4.64
CA ARG A 388 23.56 24.58 -3.75
C ARG A 388 24.73 23.85 -4.41
N GLN A 389 24.48 23.14 -5.50
CA GLN A 389 25.47 22.43 -6.30
C GLN A 389 25.82 23.21 -7.59
N ASP A 390 25.38 24.47 -7.68
CA ASP A 390 25.52 25.34 -8.86
C ASP A 390 24.90 24.79 -10.17
N ASP A 391 24.01 23.79 -10.09
CA ASP A 391 23.26 23.27 -11.25
C ASP A 391 21.98 24.08 -11.49
N PHE A 392 22.15 25.33 -11.92
CA PHE A 392 21.04 26.24 -12.21
C PHE A 392 20.23 25.82 -13.43
N LYS A 393 20.87 25.15 -14.41
CA LYS A 393 20.23 24.69 -15.65
C LYS A 393 19.14 23.65 -15.37
N THR A 394 19.33 22.81 -14.34
CA THR A 394 18.32 21.85 -13.90
C THR A 394 17.38 22.43 -12.85
N ALA A 395 17.84 23.38 -12.02
CA ALA A 395 17.04 23.98 -10.96
C ALA A 395 15.94 24.92 -11.48
N ILE A 396 16.20 25.74 -12.50
CA ILE A 396 15.25 26.74 -13.03
C ILE A 396 13.94 26.09 -13.52
N PRO A 397 13.96 25.02 -14.35
CA PRO A 397 12.73 24.33 -14.76
C PRO A 397 11.90 23.80 -13.58
N LEU A 398 12.54 23.30 -12.52
CA LEU A 398 11.85 22.81 -11.33
C LEU A 398 11.24 23.96 -10.50
N LEU A 399 11.87 25.13 -10.51
CA LEU A 399 11.32 26.33 -9.88
C LEU A 399 10.14 26.89 -10.67
N HIS A 400 10.17 26.87 -12.00
CA HIS A 400 9.00 27.17 -12.83
C HIS A 400 7.84 26.21 -12.52
N GLN A 401 8.11 24.90 -12.45
CA GLN A 401 7.09 23.92 -12.04
C GLN A 401 6.57 24.16 -10.62
N THR A 402 7.42 24.61 -9.70
CA THR A 402 6.99 24.98 -8.35
C THR A 402 6.04 26.19 -8.38
N ALA A 403 6.41 27.22 -9.15
CA ALA A 403 5.61 28.42 -9.34
C ALA A 403 4.27 28.13 -10.03
N GLU A 404 4.25 27.20 -10.99
CA GLU A 404 3.04 26.76 -11.68
C GLU A 404 2.08 25.96 -10.77
N LEU A 405 2.61 25.16 -9.84
CA LEU A 405 1.80 24.31 -8.95
C LEU A 405 1.32 25.03 -7.70
N SER A 406 2.13 25.96 -7.18
CA SER A 406 1.80 26.80 -6.05
C SER A 406 2.30 28.22 -6.32
N PRO A 407 1.51 29.04 -7.04
CA PRO A 407 1.87 30.43 -7.34
C PRO A 407 2.20 31.27 -6.11
N ASN A 408 1.62 30.96 -4.94
CA ASN A 408 1.92 31.64 -3.68
C ASN A 408 3.19 31.12 -2.97
N HIS A 409 4.00 30.25 -3.60
CA HIS A 409 5.22 29.73 -3.00
C HIS A 409 6.36 30.77 -3.06
N LEU A 410 6.26 31.80 -2.21
CA LEU A 410 7.13 32.99 -2.20
C LEU A 410 8.62 32.68 -2.22
N LYS A 411 9.06 31.63 -1.52
CA LYS A 411 10.48 31.23 -1.49
C LYS A 411 10.99 30.72 -2.85
N ALA A 412 10.12 30.09 -3.64
CA ALA A 412 10.46 29.56 -4.95
C ALA A 412 10.47 30.68 -5.98
N ASN A 413 9.42 31.52 -6.01
CA ASN A 413 9.34 32.67 -6.92
C ASN A 413 10.49 33.65 -6.69
N ARG A 414 10.86 33.92 -5.43
CA ARG A 414 12.03 34.76 -5.12
C ARG A 414 13.34 34.15 -5.57
N LEU A 415 13.49 32.83 -5.48
CA LEU A 415 14.70 32.15 -5.96
C LEU A 415 14.74 32.13 -7.49
N LEU A 416 13.61 31.87 -8.14
CA LEU A 416 13.47 31.87 -9.58
C LEU A 416 13.76 33.24 -10.19
N ALA A 417 13.12 34.30 -9.70
CA ALA A 417 13.34 35.66 -10.18
C ALA A 417 14.81 36.10 -10.03
N LYS A 418 15.48 35.74 -8.94
CA LYS A 418 16.91 35.99 -8.76
C LYS A 418 17.77 35.27 -9.80
N LEU A 419 17.39 34.07 -10.20
CA LEU A 419 18.10 33.28 -11.20
C LEU A 419 17.83 33.80 -12.62
N LEU A 420 16.60 34.22 -12.93
CA LEU A 420 16.24 34.85 -14.21
C LEU A 420 17.01 36.16 -14.42
N ILE A 421 17.00 37.04 -13.41
CA ILE A 421 17.82 38.27 -13.41
C ILE A 421 19.30 37.95 -13.63
N ARG A 422 19.82 36.90 -13.00
CA ARG A 422 21.23 36.48 -13.16
C ARG A 422 21.53 35.96 -14.58
N GLN A 423 20.54 35.43 -15.27
CA GLN A 423 20.66 34.97 -16.67
C GLN A 423 20.42 36.08 -17.70
N GLY A 424 20.09 37.29 -17.24
CA GLY A 424 19.74 38.41 -18.12
C GLY A 424 18.29 38.43 -18.58
N ASP A 425 17.45 37.48 -18.13
CA ASP A 425 16.01 37.46 -18.40
C ASP A 425 15.28 38.34 -17.37
N VAL A 426 15.42 39.66 -17.54
CA VAL A 426 14.83 40.64 -16.63
C VAL A 426 13.32 40.74 -16.83
N ASP A 427 12.85 40.69 -18.07
CA ASP A 427 11.42 40.74 -18.39
C ASP A 427 10.67 39.54 -17.80
N GLY A 428 11.24 38.33 -17.90
CA GLY A 428 10.68 37.14 -17.27
C GLY A 428 10.63 37.23 -15.74
N ALA A 429 11.58 37.94 -15.12
CA ALA A 429 11.58 38.18 -13.68
C ALA A 429 10.52 39.22 -13.26
N VAL A 430 10.30 40.27 -14.05
CA VAL A 430 9.23 41.26 -13.82
C VAL A 430 7.86 40.61 -13.94
N ALA A 431 7.61 39.87 -15.04
CA ALA A 431 6.36 39.16 -15.27
C ALA A 431 6.01 38.13 -14.16
N LEU A 432 7.03 37.51 -13.56
CA LEU A 432 6.85 36.58 -12.44
C LEU A 432 6.50 37.30 -11.12
N LEU A 433 7.07 38.48 -10.87
CA LEU A 433 6.97 39.18 -9.58
C LEU A 433 5.79 40.16 -9.51
N GLU A 434 5.35 40.69 -10.65
CA GLU A 434 4.28 41.68 -10.75
C GLU A 434 2.94 41.20 -10.16
N PRO A 435 2.39 40.02 -10.53
CA PRO A 435 1.16 39.54 -9.90
C PRO A 435 1.31 39.33 -8.39
N LEU A 436 2.47 38.87 -7.93
CA LEU A 436 2.75 38.65 -6.50
C LEU A 436 2.84 39.97 -5.73
N TYR A 437 3.25 41.05 -6.40
CA TYR A 437 3.26 42.37 -5.81
C TYR A 437 1.82 42.92 -5.66
N GLU A 438 0.96 42.74 -6.66
CA GLU A 438 -0.46 43.14 -6.60
C GLU A 438 -1.21 42.47 -5.44
N PHE A 439 -0.92 41.20 -5.15
CA PHE A 439 -1.44 40.50 -3.96
C PHE A 439 -0.81 40.92 -2.62
N SER A 440 -0.02 42.01 -2.61
CA SER A 440 0.50 42.68 -1.41
C SER A 440 1.42 41.83 -0.52
N PHE A 441 2.27 40.97 -1.10
CA PHE A 441 3.30 40.24 -0.35
C PHE A 441 4.54 41.12 -0.06
N PRO A 442 4.75 41.59 1.20
CA PRO A 442 5.81 42.58 1.48
C PRO A 442 7.22 42.06 1.18
N GLU A 443 7.44 40.75 1.21
CA GLU A 443 8.74 40.13 0.96
C GLU A 443 9.17 40.12 -0.52
N ILE A 444 8.24 40.42 -1.44
CA ILE A 444 8.48 40.51 -2.90
C ILE A 444 8.95 41.90 -3.31
N HIS A 445 8.49 42.94 -2.60
CA HIS A 445 8.65 44.34 -2.95
C HIS A 445 10.12 44.75 -3.28
N PRO A 446 11.14 44.45 -2.46
CA PRO A 446 12.53 44.83 -2.79
C PRO A 446 13.10 44.13 -4.03
N LEU A 447 12.62 42.92 -4.34
CA LEU A 447 13.09 42.15 -5.49
C LEU A 447 12.39 42.59 -6.77
N TYR A 448 11.13 43.00 -6.68
CA TYR A 448 10.36 43.53 -7.80
C TYR A 448 10.89 44.90 -8.26
N LEU A 449 11.11 45.82 -7.32
CA LEU A 449 11.76 47.12 -7.60
C LEU A 449 13.11 46.95 -8.30
N ARG A 450 13.93 46.00 -7.82
CA ARG A 450 15.21 45.67 -8.45
C ARG A 450 15.05 45.14 -9.88
N ALA A 451 14.03 44.33 -10.16
CA ALA A 451 13.77 43.81 -11.50
C ALA A 451 13.34 44.93 -12.46
N LEU A 452 12.42 45.81 -12.02
CA LEU A 452 11.97 46.98 -12.79
C LEU A 452 13.13 47.94 -13.12
N LEU A 453 14.03 48.21 -12.16
CA LEU A 453 15.22 49.06 -12.44
C LEU A 453 16.14 48.47 -13.50
N LEU A 454 16.35 47.14 -13.47
CA LEU A 454 17.12 46.46 -14.49
C LEU A 454 16.39 46.48 -15.84
N GLN A 455 15.06 46.44 -15.83
CA GLN A 455 14.23 46.52 -17.04
C GLN A 455 14.33 47.90 -17.67
N ALA A 456 14.24 48.96 -16.86
CA ALA A 456 14.46 50.34 -17.31
C ALA A 456 15.85 50.53 -17.91
N ARG A 457 16.90 49.93 -17.33
CA ARG A 457 18.26 50.00 -17.88
C ARG A 457 18.43 49.25 -19.21
N ASN A 458 17.62 48.21 -19.43
CA ASN A 458 17.67 47.40 -20.64
C ASN A 458 16.75 47.91 -21.76
N ALA A 459 15.85 48.86 -21.48
CA ALA A 459 14.93 49.40 -22.48
C ALA A 459 15.65 50.23 -23.55
N GLU A 460 15.38 49.90 -24.82
CA GLU A 460 16.08 50.46 -25.98
C GLU A 460 15.69 51.91 -26.27
N ASN A 461 14.45 52.31 -25.98
CA ASN A 461 13.94 53.66 -26.25
C ASN A 461 13.59 54.42 -24.95
N ALA A 462 13.60 55.75 -25.02
CA ALA A 462 13.39 56.62 -23.85
C ALA A 462 11.95 56.58 -23.31
N ALA A 463 10.95 56.25 -24.15
CA ALA A 463 9.55 56.17 -23.74
C ALA A 463 9.30 54.97 -22.81
N ASP A 464 9.85 53.80 -23.15
CA ASP A 464 9.74 52.58 -22.33
C ASP A 464 10.51 52.75 -21.01
N ARG A 465 11.70 53.38 -21.04
CA ARG A 465 12.45 53.72 -19.83
C ARG A 465 11.65 54.62 -18.89
N LEU A 466 10.97 55.63 -19.45
CA LEU A 466 10.15 56.56 -18.70
C LEU A 466 8.96 55.85 -18.05
N ALA A 467 8.21 55.04 -18.81
CA ALA A 467 7.06 54.30 -18.30
C ALA A 467 7.43 53.34 -17.14
N ILE A 468 8.59 52.70 -17.22
CA ILE A 468 9.09 51.83 -16.14
C ILE A 468 9.52 52.65 -14.93
N CYS A 469 10.17 53.80 -15.12
CA CYS A 469 10.55 54.70 -14.02
C CYS A 469 9.33 55.25 -13.28
N GLU A 470 8.28 55.68 -14.00
CA GLU A 470 7.02 56.12 -13.41
C GLU A 470 6.40 55.03 -12.54
N LYS A 471 6.38 53.79 -13.04
CA LYS A 471 5.92 52.63 -12.27
C LYS A 471 6.73 52.37 -11.00
N ILE A 472 8.04 52.60 -11.03
CA ILE A 472 8.89 52.49 -9.83
C ILE A 472 8.56 53.60 -8.83
N LEU A 473 8.33 54.83 -9.30
CA LEU A 473 8.02 55.98 -8.44
C LEU A 473 6.61 55.92 -7.85
N ASP A 474 5.65 55.28 -8.52
CA ASP A 474 4.33 54.97 -7.93
C ASP A 474 4.45 54.01 -6.74
N ILE A 475 5.42 53.09 -6.80
CA ILE A 475 5.69 52.10 -5.76
C ILE A 475 6.53 52.69 -4.62
N GLU A 476 7.60 53.41 -4.96
CA GLU A 476 8.51 54.07 -4.02
C GLU A 476 8.84 55.49 -4.51
N PRO A 477 8.06 56.51 -4.11
CA PRO A 477 8.17 57.88 -4.64
C PRO A 477 9.53 58.56 -4.49
N ALA A 478 10.37 58.08 -3.56
CA ALA A 478 11.69 58.63 -3.27
C ALA A 478 12.84 57.75 -3.80
N HIS A 479 12.58 56.83 -4.74
CA HIS A 479 13.60 55.90 -5.22
C HIS A 479 14.73 56.63 -6.01
N PRO A 480 15.99 56.63 -5.52
CA PRO A 480 17.03 57.53 -6.03
C PRO A 480 17.43 57.26 -7.49
N ASP A 481 17.59 55.98 -7.89
CA ASP A 481 18.01 55.64 -9.24
C ASP A 481 16.92 55.92 -10.30
N ALA A 482 15.65 55.73 -9.94
CA ALA A 482 14.53 55.97 -10.84
C ALA A 482 14.25 57.46 -11.00
N LEU A 483 14.38 58.23 -9.90
CA LEU A 483 14.35 59.69 -9.95
C LEU A 483 15.48 60.24 -10.82
N ALA A 484 16.70 59.74 -10.69
CA ALA A 484 17.82 60.20 -11.51
C ALA A 484 17.55 60.02 -13.01
N GLU A 485 17.07 58.83 -13.41
CA GLU A 485 16.78 58.52 -14.81
C GLU A 485 15.54 59.28 -15.34
N TYR A 486 14.48 59.38 -14.52
CA TYR A 486 13.27 60.16 -14.80
C TYR A 486 13.61 61.64 -15.08
N ARG A 487 14.45 62.24 -14.22
CA ARG A 487 14.90 63.62 -14.38
C ARG A 487 15.75 63.78 -15.64
N MET A 488 16.68 62.86 -15.90
CA MET A 488 17.53 62.92 -17.10
C MET A 488 16.70 62.86 -18.40
N ILE A 489 15.67 62.01 -18.47
CA ILE A 489 14.80 61.91 -19.65
C ILE A 489 14.03 63.22 -19.88
N PHE A 490 13.47 63.80 -18.83
CA PHE A 490 12.74 65.06 -18.93
C PHE A 490 13.66 66.28 -19.15
N GLU A 491 14.92 66.24 -18.68
CA GLU A 491 15.92 67.23 -19.04
C GLU A 491 16.28 67.19 -20.53
N ASP A 492 16.50 66.01 -21.12
CA ASP A 492 16.75 65.86 -22.57
C ASP A 492 15.54 66.29 -23.42
N GLN A 493 14.32 65.99 -22.96
CA GLN A 493 13.09 66.49 -23.60
C GLN A 493 13.01 68.03 -23.53
N GLY A 494 13.36 68.61 -22.38
CA GLY A 494 13.42 70.04 -22.19
C GLY A 494 14.50 70.70 -23.09
N ASP A 495 15.67 70.08 -23.21
CA ASP A 495 16.78 70.56 -24.05
C ASP A 495 16.34 70.60 -25.53
N ARG A 496 15.71 69.52 -26.02
CA ARG A 496 15.16 69.46 -27.39
C ARG A 496 14.02 70.43 -27.63
N ALA A 497 13.14 70.64 -26.65
CA ALA A 497 12.07 71.63 -26.73
C ALA A 497 12.63 73.06 -26.80
N CYS A 498 13.71 73.34 -26.07
CA CYS A 498 14.46 74.59 -26.20
C CYS A 498 15.10 74.77 -27.58
N GLU A 499 15.67 73.71 -28.18
CA GLU A 499 16.26 73.77 -29.53
C GLU A 499 15.24 74.16 -30.62
N ILE A 500 13.95 73.85 -30.43
CA ILE A 500 12.86 74.20 -31.34
C ILE A 500 12.04 75.42 -30.88
N ASN A 501 12.48 76.15 -29.84
CA ASN A 501 11.84 77.33 -29.24
C ASN A 501 10.44 77.10 -28.65
N ASP A 502 10.10 75.87 -28.24
CA ASP A 502 8.87 75.56 -27.51
C ASP A 502 9.13 75.66 -25.99
N PHE A 503 9.15 76.89 -25.49
CA PHE A 503 9.53 77.18 -24.10
C PHE A 503 8.48 76.70 -23.09
N ASP A 504 7.21 76.59 -23.46
CA ASP A 504 6.16 76.03 -22.60
C ASP A 504 6.34 74.52 -22.42
N ALA A 505 6.64 73.79 -23.50
CA ALA A 505 6.99 72.38 -23.43
C ALA A 505 8.32 72.16 -22.67
N ALA A 506 9.31 73.02 -22.87
CA ALA A 506 10.58 72.96 -22.16
C ALA A 506 10.43 73.19 -20.64
N LEU A 507 9.66 74.21 -20.24
CA LEU A 507 9.35 74.47 -18.83
C LEU A 507 8.57 73.30 -18.21
N ALA A 508 7.58 72.75 -18.91
CA ALA A 508 6.81 71.61 -18.43
C ALA A 508 7.68 70.36 -18.22
N ALA A 509 8.64 70.11 -19.14
CA ALA A 509 9.59 69.01 -19.03
C ALA A 509 10.60 69.25 -17.88
N TYR A 510 11.25 70.41 -17.82
CA TYR A 510 12.20 70.72 -16.74
C TYR A 510 11.55 70.77 -15.35
N ALA A 511 10.28 71.21 -15.25
CA ALA A 511 9.51 71.16 -14.01
C ALA A 511 9.33 69.73 -13.51
N ARG A 512 9.06 68.77 -14.41
CA ARG A 512 9.03 67.34 -14.07
C ARG A 512 10.40 66.80 -13.68
N ALA A 513 11.48 67.32 -14.28
CA ALA A 513 12.85 66.94 -13.93
C ALA A 513 13.39 67.61 -12.64
N GLU A 514 12.65 68.52 -12.01
CA GLU A 514 13.14 69.36 -10.90
C GLU A 514 14.47 70.10 -11.23
N ALA A 515 14.71 70.38 -12.51
CA ALA A 515 15.95 70.98 -13.00
C ALA A 515 15.95 72.49 -12.76
N HIS A 516 15.92 72.93 -11.50
CA HIS A 516 15.75 74.33 -11.10
C HIS A 516 16.76 75.31 -11.71
N GLU A 517 17.91 74.84 -12.18
CA GLU A 517 18.90 75.65 -12.89
C GLU A 517 18.53 75.84 -14.37
N LYS A 518 18.07 74.79 -15.06
CA LYS A 518 17.55 74.87 -16.44
C LYS A 518 16.19 75.57 -16.51
N ILE A 519 15.30 75.32 -15.54
CA ILE A 519 14.09 76.11 -15.33
C ILE A 519 14.48 77.57 -15.17
N ARG A 520 15.46 77.90 -14.31
CA ARG A 520 15.95 79.28 -14.18
C ARG A 520 16.58 79.82 -15.46
N GLN A 521 17.21 79.01 -16.31
CA GLN A 521 17.76 79.46 -17.58
C GLN A 521 16.65 79.77 -18.59
N VAL A 522 15.66 78.89 -18.74
CA VAL A 522 14.48 79.12 -19.60
C VAL A 522 13.60 80.22 -19.04
N GLU A 523 13.37 80.25 -17.73
CA GLU A 523 12.74 81.36 -17.02
C GLU A 523 13.58 82.61 -17.15
N GLN A 524 14.92 82.59 -17.19
CA GLN A 524 15.74 83.77 -17.48
C GLN A 524 15.67 84.18 -18.94
N THR A 525 15.47 83.26 -19.88
CA THR A 525 15.20 83.57 -21.30
C THR A 525 13.80 84.16 -21.45
N LEU A 526 12.81 83.61 -20.75
CA LEU A 526 11.42 84.10 -20.67
C LEU A 526 11.28 85.34 -19.78
N GLU A 527 12.14 85.53 -18.78
CA GLU A 527 12.28 86.71 -17.91
C GLU A 527 13.14 87.76 -18.60
N GLN A 528 14.04 87.43 -19.53
CA GLN A 528 14.55 88.43 -20.48
C GLN A 528 13.42 88.95 -21.38
N ILE A 529 12.37 88.14 -21.60
CA ILE A 529 11.11 88.54 -22.25
C ILE A 529 10.10 89.17 -21.26
N ALA A 530 10.12 88.81 -19.97
CA ALA A 530 9.09 89.17 -18.97
C ALA A 530 9.56 90.11 -17.83
N ILE A 531 10.85 90.43 -17.72
CA ILE A 531 11.44 91.55 -16.96
C ILE A 531 11.25 92.86 -17.76
N ALA A 532 10.05 93.00 -18.34
CA ALA A 532 9.34 94.25 -18.38
C ALA A 532 8.44 94.42 -17.12
N HIS A 533 8.21 93.40 -16.27
CA HIS A 533 7.16 93.47 -15.24
C HIS A 533 7.55 92.95 -13.82
N ARG A 534 8.24 93.82 -13.07
CA ARG A 534 8.04 94.16 -11.63
C ARG A 534 7.98 93.07 -10.52
N LEU A 535 9.06 93.06 -9.71
CA LEU A 535 9.18 93.49 -8.29
C LEU A 535 8.21 92.99 -7.15
N ASN A 536 8.81 92.24 -6.21
CA ASN A 536 8.91 92.43 -4.73
C ASN A 536 7.91 91.83 -3.68
N ARG A 537 8.52 91.11 -2.70
CA ARG A 537 8.39 91.14 -1.20
C ARG A 537 7.48 90.17 -0.37
N ARG A 538 8.19 89.26 0.34
CA ARG A 538 8.34 89.00 1.81
C ARG A 538 7.21 88.46 2.74
N LYS A 539 7.50 87.26 3.31
CA LYS A 539 7.52 86.75 4.73
C LYS A 539 6.45 87.12 5.79
N LYS A 540 5.95 86.10 6.55
CA LYS A 540 5.92 86.07 8.05
C LYS A 540 5.54 84.69 8.68
N ARG A 541 5.97 84.46 9.94
CA ARG A 541 5.80 83.29 10.87
C ARG A 541 4.80 83.61 12.02
N TRP A 542 4.42 82.58 12.81
CA TRP A 542 4.16 82.47 14.29
C TRP A 542 2.93 81.56 14.57
N GLY A 543 2.75 80.76 15.65
CA GLY A 543 3.47 80.49 16.90
C GLY A 543 2.73 79.40 17.72
N LEU A 544 3.46 78.60 18.51
CA LEU A 544 2.96 77.49 19.34
C LEU A 544 2.42 77.96 20.71
N GLY A 545 1.29 77.39 21.16
CA GLY A 545 0.75 77.64 22.51
C GLY A 545 -0.53 76.89 22.91
N LYS A 546 -0.75 75.63 22.49
CA LYS A 546 -1.93 74.82 22.87
C LYS A 546 -1.64 73.32 23.10
N TRP A 547 -0.45 72.98 23.61
CA TRP A 547 0.01 71.58 23.62
C TRP A 547 -0.21 70.82 24.95
N PHE A 548 -0.41 71.51 26.08
CA PHE A 548 -0.32 70.86 27.40
C PHE A 548 -1.66 70.32 27.97
N PHE A 549 -2.82 70.84 27.57
CA PHE A 549 -4.13 70.42 28.12
C PHE A 549 -4.80 69.26 27.35
N ARG A 550 -4.28 68.88 26.17
CA ARG A 550 -4.85 67.82 25.31
C ARG A 550 -4.40 66.40 25.67
N TRP A 551 -3.33 66.24 26.46
CA TRP A 551 -2.71 64.94 26.70
C TRP A 551 -3.29 64.16 27.89
N THR A 552 -3.84 64.83 28.90
CA THR A 552 -4.40 64.19 30.10
C THR A 552 -5.82 63.65 29.89
N PHE A 553 -6.67 64.35 29.14
CA PHE A 553 -8.00 63.85 28.75
C PHE A 553 -7.92 62.70 27.73
N ALA A 554 -6.94 62.75 26.83
CA ALA A 554 -6.68 61.68 25.86
C ALA A 554 -6.26 60.36 26.54
N LEU A 555 -5.53 60.41 27.67
CA LEU A 555 -5.04 59.21 28.36
C LEU A 555 -6.17 58.43 29.05
N CYS A 556 -7.12 59.13 29.68
CA CYS A 556 -8.28 58.48 30.32
C CYS A 556 -9.27 57.92 29.28
N LEU A 557 -9.46 58.62 28.16
CA LEU A 557 -10.26 58.12 27.05
C LEU A 557 -9.61 56.90 26.38
N LEU A 558 -8.28 56.88 26.26
CA LEU A 558 -7.52 55.73 25.75
C LEU A 558 -7.64 54.50 26.67
N ALA A 559 -7.68 54.68 27.99
CA ALA A 559 -7.87 53.58 28.93
C ALA A 559 -9.29 52.98 28.87
N ALA A 560 -10.33 53.83 28.78
CA ALA A 560 -11.72 53.39 28.62
C ALA A 560 -11.98 52.75 27.25
N CYS A 561 -11.43 53.33 26.17
CA CYS A 561 -11.43 52.71 24.85
C CYS A 561 -10.65 51.39 24.85
N GLY A 562 -9.53 51.30 25.57
CA GLY A 562 -8.77 50.05 25.73
C GLY A 562 -9.57 48.95 26.42
N LEU A 563 -10.34 49.28 27.46
CA LEU A 563 -11.25 48.36 28.14
C LEU A 563 -12.44 47.94 27.25
N PHE A 564 -13.01 48.87 26.50
CA PHE A 564 -14.08 48.57 25.54
C PHE A 564 -13.57 47.70 24.38
N VAL A 565 -12.39 48.00 23.84
CA VAL A 565 -11.72 47.18 22.81
C VAL A 565 -11.37 45.80 23.37
N ALA A 566 -10.86 45.70 24.60
CA ALA A 566 -10.58 44.42 25.24
C ALA A 566 -11.85 43.58 25.44
N TYR A 567 -12.97 44.21 25.82
CA TYR A 567 -14.28 43.54 25.94
C TYR A 567 -14.86 43.13 24.59
N ALA A 568 -14.78 43.99 23.57
CA ALA A 568 -15.20 43.70 22.20
C ALA A 568 -14.36 42.56 21.59
N VAL A 569 -13.05 42.57 21.79
CA VAL A 569 -12.12 41.49 21.40
C VAL A 569 -12.44 40.21 22.17
N TYR A 570 -12.72 40.28 23.48
CA TYR A 570 -13.15 39.13 24.27
C TYR A 570 -14.43 38.51 23.69
N ARG A 571 -15.48 39.32 23.44
CA ARG A 571 -16.75 38.86 22.86
C ARG A 571 -16.55 38.23 21.48
N HIS A 572 -15.89 38.94 20.56
CA HIS A 572 -15.63 38.47 19.20
C HIS A 572 -14.78 37.19 19.16
N VAL A 573 -13.77 37.06 20.02
CA VAL A 573 -12.93 35.86 20.07
C VAL A 573 -13.63 34.70 20.81
N SER A 574 -14.50 35.01 21.78
CA SER A 574 -15.20 34.00 22.59
C SER A 574 -16.31 33.25 21.87
N GLU A 575 -16.90 33.84 20.83
CA GLU A 575 -17.91 33.19 19.98
C GLU A 575 -17.30 32.04 19.14
N ASP A 576 -16.01 32.13 18.80
CA ASP A 576 -15.24 31.12 18.05
C ASP A 576 -14.45 30.12 18.94
N LEU A 577 -14.78 30.00 20.24
CA LEU A 577 -14.04 29.10 21.15
C LEU A 577 -14.64 27.68 21.16
N PRO A 578 -13.81 26.63 21.01
CA PRO A 578 -14.27 25.24 21.09
C PRO A 578 -14.83 24.89 22.49
N ARG A 579 -15.80 23.99 22.53
CA ARG A 579 -16.44 23.54 23.78
C ARG A 579 -15.48 22.69 24.63
N ILE A 580 -15.41 23.04 25.91
CA ILE A 580 -14.52 22.40 26.92
C ILE A 580 -14.99 20.98 27.29
N SER A 581 -16.26 20.66 27.07
CA SER A 581 -16.84 19.33 27.33
C SER A 581 -16.09 18.20 26.60
N SER A 582 -15.44 18.49 25.47
CA SER A 582 -14.63 17.53 24.71
C SER A 582 -13.47 16.90 25.52
N LEU A 583 -12.98 17.57 26.57
CA LEU A 583 -11.92 17.05 27.45
C LEU A 583 -12.43 16.01 28.46
N LYS A 584 -13.73 16.04 28.82
CA LYS A 584 -14.34 15.00 29.67
C LYS A 584 -14.44 13.66 28.92
N ASP A 585 -14.61 13.73 27.60
CA ASP A 585 -14.64 12.57 26.70
C ASP A 585 -13.27 12.24 26.10
N TYR A 586 -12.19 12.38 26.88
CA TYR A 586 -10.83 12.08 26.43
C TYR A 586 -10.70 10.62 25.96
N ARG A 587 -10.77 10.41 24.64
CA ARG A 587 -10.66 9.10 23.98
C ARG A 587 -9.56 9.11 22.93
N PRO A 588 -8.29 9.22 23.34
CA PRO A 588 -7.20 9.30 22.38
C PRO A 588 -7.06 7.99 21.58
N PRO A 589 -6.38 8.02 20.42
CA PRO A 589 -5.83 6.82 19.81
C PRO A 589 -4.92 6.09 20.79
N LEU A 590 -5.20 4.81 21.03
CA LEU A 590 -4.43 3.94 21.93
C LEU A 590 -3.79 2.81 21.13
N ILE A 591 -2.68 2.28 21.66
CA ILE A 591 -2.04 1.12 21.04
C ILE A 591 -2.89 -0.13 21.20
N THR A 592 -3.06 -0.87 20.10
CA THR A 592 -3.51 -2.26 20.17
C THR A 592 -2.31 -3.15 20.45
N THR A 593 -2.44 -4.02 21.45
CA THR A 593 -1.38 -4.91 21.90
C THR A 593 -1.79 -6.38 21.74
N VAL A 594 -0.90 -7.19 21.17
CA VAL A 594 -1.08 -8.64 21.00
C VAL A 594 -0.20 -9.38 22.00
N TYR A 595 -0.78 -10.37 22.67
CA TYR A 595 -0.15 -11.22 23.67
C TYR A 595 -0.16 -12.69 23.22
N ALA A 596 0.91 -13.43 23.50
CA ALA A 596 0.99 -14.88 23.35
C ALA A 596 0.21 -15.63 24.43
N GLY A 597 0.17 -16.96 24.31
CA GLY A 597 -0.49 -17.84 25.28
C GLY A 597 0.12 -17.81 26.68
N ASP A 598 1.40 -17.45 26.80
CA ASP A 598 2.12 -17.24 28.07
C ASP A 598 1.95 -15.83 28.66
N GLY A 599 1.20 -14.95 27.98
CA GLY A 599 0.99 -13.55 28.37
C GLY A 599 2.12 -12.60 27.95
N SER A 600 3.18 -13.10 27.30
CA SER A 600 4.22 -12.23 26.74
C SER A 600 3.68 -11.41 25.57
N LYS A 601 4.14 -10.16 25.43
CA LYS A 601 3.75 -9.31 24.30
C LYS A 601 4.37 -9.89 23.01
N ILE A 602 3.61 -9.93 21.90
CA ILE A 602 4.04 -10.44 20.59
C ILE A 602 3.67 -9.53 19.41
N GLY A 603 3.11 -8.34 19.66
CA GLY A 603 2.79 -7.37 18.63
C GLY A 603 2.19 -6.09 19.20
N GLU A 604 2.42 -4.98 18.51
CA GLU A 604 1.76 -3.69 18.77
C GLU A 604 1.34 -3.08 17.43
N PHE A 605 0.12 -2.56 17.34
CA PHE A 605 -0.40 -1.86 16.17
C PHE A 605 -0.93 -0.49 16.59
N TYR A 606 -0.44 0.57 15.94
CA TYR A 606 -0.79 1.94 16.27
C TYR A 606 -0.47 2.92 15.15
N ARG A 607 -1.18 4.04 15.11
CA ARG A 607 -0.74 5.27 14.39
C ARG A 607 0.12 6.16 15.28
N GLU A 608 -0.36 6.39 16.50
CA GLU A 608 0.33 7.09 17.57
C GLU A 608 0.58 6.12 18.71
N ARG A 609 1.83 5.98 19.17
CA ARG A 609 2.13 5.07 20.28
C ARG A 609 1.76 5.75 21.60
N ARG A 610 0.54 5.54 22.06
CA ARG A 610 0.03 6.09 23.34
C ARG A 610 -0.42 4.97 24.28
N ILE A 611 0.04 5.05 25.52
CA ILE A 611 -0.38 4.20 26.64
C ILE A 611 -0.85 5.14 27.74
N VAL A 612 -2.13 5.04 28.10
CA VAL A 612 -2.73 5.90 29.13
C VAL A 612 -2.66 5.18 30.47
N ILE A 613 -2.09 5.84 31.48
CA ILE A 613 -2.04 5.36 32.86
C ILE A 613 -2.47 6.48 33.83
N PRO A 614 -3.11 6.15 34.96
CA PRO A 614 -3.44 7.15 35.99
C PRO A 614 -2.18 7.67 36.67
N LEU A 615 -2.26 8.86 37.28
CA LEU A 615 -1.13 9.49 38.00
C LEU A 615 -0.59 8.61 39.13
N SER A 616 -1.44 7.83 39.80
CA SER A 616 -1.04 6.87 40.85
C SER A 616 -0.16 5.71 40.35
N ARG A 617 -0.06 5.52 39.02
CA ARG A 617 0.87 4.58 38.37
C ARG A 617 2.09 5.27 37.77
N MET A 618 2.33 6.53 38.11
CA MET A 618 3.55 7.27 37.75
C MET A 618 4.42 7.44 39.00
N SER A 619 5.73 7.59 38.81
CA SER A 619 6.64 7.94 39.90
C SER A 619 6.40 9.40 40.34
N ASP A 620 6.38 9.69 41.65
CA ASP A 620 6.26 11.07 42.15
C ASP A 620 7.41 11.94 41.64
N ASN A 621 8.61 11.37 41.53
CA ASN A 621 9.77 12.06 40.95
C ASN A 621 9.55 12.43 39.48
N LEU A 622 8.76 11.65 38.73
CA LEU A 622 8.41 11.98 37.35
C LEU A 622 7.47 13.18 37.31
N ILE A 623 6.41 13.15 38.10
CA ILE A 623 5.44 14.23 38.21
C ILE A 623 6.16 15.53 38.61
N ASN A 624 6.93 15.48 39.70
CA ASN A 624 7.69 16.62 40.21
C ASN A 624 8.72 17.15 39.20
N ALA A 625 9.33 16.28 38.38
CA ALA A 625 10.27 16.71 37.35
C ALA A 625 9.60 17.56 36.26
N PHE A 626 8.41 17.17 35.78
CA PHE A 626 7.65 17.96 34.81
C PHE A 626 7.16 19.27 35.40
N ILE A 627 6.63 19.24 36.63
CA ILE A 627 6.18 20.46 37.34
C ILE A 627 7.36 21.42 37.52
N ALA A 628 8.49 20.99 38.09
CA ALA A 628 9.64 21.86 38.33
C ALA A 628 10.22 22.48 37.04
N ALA A 629 10.20 21.73 35.93
CA ALA A 629 10.81 22.13 34.67
C ALA A 629 9.91 23.00 33.77
N GLU A 630 8.60 22.74 33.77
CA GLU A 630 7.65 23.40 32.87
C GLU A 630 6.79 24.44 33.61
N ASP A 631 6.37 24.17 34.85
CA ASP A 631 5.40 25.01 35.58
C ASP A 631 5.48 24.80 37.10
N ALA A 632 6.49 25.40 37.75
CA ALA A 632 6.78 25.15 39.16
C ALA A 632 5.66 25.57 40.12
N ARG A 633 4.79 26.48 39.69
CA ARG A 633 3.66 27.00 40.46
C ARG A 633 2.31 26.47 39.96
N PHE A 634 2.33 25.35 39.25
CA PHE A 634 1.14 24.76 38.63
C PHE A 634 -0.07 24.67 39.57
N PHE A 635 0.13 24.27 40.83
CA PHE A 635 -0.94 24.12 41.82
C PHE A 635 -1.43 25.44 42.44
N SER A 636 -0.71 26.55 42.28
CA SER A 636 -1.05 27.83 42.94
C SER A 636 -1.67 28.89 42.03
N HIS A 637 -1.62 28.72 40.71
CA HIS A 637 -2.25 29.65 39.77
C HIS A 637 -3.51 29.08 39.11
N GLU A 638 -4.42 29.92 38.60
CA GLU A 638 -5.66 29.50 37.93
C GLU A 638 -5.51 29.51 36.39
N GLY A 639 -4.70 28.57 35.86
CA GLY A 639 -4.47 28.39 34.41
C GLY A 639 -3.41 29.31 33.81
N LEU A 640 -3.31 30.55 34.27
CA LEU A 640 -2.29 31.53 33.87
C LEU A 640 -1.42 31.90 35.06
N ASP A 641 -0.10 31.77 34.89
CA ASP A 641 0.85 32.28 35.88
C ASP A 641 1.28 33.71 35.53
N PHE A 642 0.48 34.69 35.96
CA PHE A 642 0.73 36.12 35.74
C PHE A 642 2.10 36.56 36.27
N ILE A 643 2.52 36.05 37.43
CA ILE A 643 3.80 36.43 38.03
C ILE A 643 4.97 35.86 37.18
N SER A 644 4.83 34.66 36.61
CA SER A 644 5.86 34.08 35.72
C SER A 644 5.88 34.78 34.36
N ILE A 645 4.73 35.22 33.85
CA ILE A 645 4.63 35.99 32.60
C ILE A 645 5.34 37.34 32.75
N VAL A 646 5.04 38.09 33.82
CA VAL A 646 5.68 39.39 34.10
C VAL A 646 7.19 39.21 34.33
N ARG A 647 7.60 38.20 35.10
CA ARG A 647 9.01 37.89 35.33
C ARG A 647 9.74 37.54 34.01
N ALA A 648 9.13 36.72 33.16
CA ALA A 648 9.68 36.37 31.86
C ALA A 648 9.75 37.57 30.91
N PHE A 649 8.77 38.48 30.95
CA PHE A 649 8.78 39.71 30.17
C PHE A 649 9.99 40.60 30.50
N PHE A 650 10.22 40.90 31.79
CA PHE A 650 11.39 41.67 32.21
C PHE A 650 12.72 40.97 31.87
N LYS A 651 12.81 39.66 32.08
CA LYS A 651 14.01 38.87 31.72
C LYS A 651 14.29 38.82 30.22
N ASN A 652 13.26 38.81 29.38
CA ASN A 652 13.41 38.81 27.92
C ASN A 652 13.79 40.20 27.39
N ILE A 653 13.34 41.29 28.04
CA ILE A 653 13.79 42.65 27.76
C ILE A 653 15.27 42.81 28.11
N GLU A 654 15.67 42.35 29.30
CA GLU A 654 17.06 42.38 29.77
C GLU A 654 18.02 41.63 28.84
N ALA A 655 17.58 40.52 28.25
CA ALA A 655 18.41 39.66 27.41
C ALA A 655 18.31 39.95 25.89
N GLY A 656 17.47 40.90 25.46
CA GLY A 656 17.23 41.25 24.05
C GLY A 656 16.70 40.10 23.16
N THR A 657 16.43 38.93 23.73
CA THR A 657 16.01 37.70 23.06
C THR A 657 15.13 36.87 24.00
N VAL A 658 14.34 35.93 23.45
CA VAL A 658 13.47 35.07 24.28
C VAL A 658 14.32 34.02 25.00
N VAL A 659 14.68 34.28 26.26
CA VAL A 659 15.50 33.40 27.11
C VAL A 659 14.63 32.49 27.98
N GLN A 660 13.48 32.99 28.45
CA GLN A 660 12.57 32.26 29.34
C GLN A 660 11.15 32.24 28.79
N GLY A 661 10.54 31.05 28.74
CA GLY A 661 9.15 30.86 28.31
C GLY A 661 8.22 30.83 29.51
N GLY A 662 7.11 31.57 29.45
CA GLY A 662 6.11 31.66 30.52
C GLY A 662 4.80 30.89 30.23
N SER A 663 4.87 29.75 29.53
CA SER A 663 3.65 28.96 29.23
C SER A 663 3.40 27.88 30.28
N THR A 664 2.20 27.83 30.83
CA THR A 664 1.76 26.88 31.88
C THR A 664 1.44 25.50 31.33
N ILE A 665 1.38 24.48 32.19
CA ILE A 665 0.95 23.12 31.80
C ILE A 665 -0.47 23.16 31.20
N THR A 666 -1.40 23.94 31.79
CA THR A 666 -2.77 24.12 31.28
C THR A 666 -2.77 24.68 29.86
N GLN A 667 -1.91 25.66 29.55
CA GLN A 667 -1.76 26.19 28.19
C GLN A 667 -1.21 25.14 27.21
N GLN A 668 -0.31 24.26 27.66
CA GLN A 668 0.21 23.18 26.80
C GLN A 668 -0.85 22.12 26.47
N VAL A 669 -1.73 21.79 27.42
CA VAL A 669 -2.89 20.92 27.18
C VAL A 669 -3.77 21.54 26.10
N ILE A 670 -4.15 22.81 26.23
CA ILE A 670 -5.02 23.49 25.24
C ILE A 670 -4.41 23.48 23.85
N LYS A 671 -3.12 23.79 23.75
CA LYS A 671 -2.39 23.78 22.49
C LYS A 671 -2.39 22.39 21.83
N SER A 672 -2.42 21.32 22.62
CA SER A 672 -2.44 19.96 22.09
C SER A 672 -3.83 19.44 21.76
N PHE A 673 -4.89 19.97 22.39
CA PHE A 673 -6.24 19.41 22.33
C PHE A 673 -7.26 20.25 21.56
N LEU A 674 -7.17 21.57 21.65
CA LEU A 674 -8.28 22.47 21.28
C LEU A 674 -7.92 23.50 20.21
N LEU A 675 -6.63 23.71 19.91
CA LEU A 675 -6.19 24.76 18.99
C LEU A 675 -5.28 24.21 17.89
N THR A 676 -5.33 24.87 16.74
CA THR A 676 -4.49 24.53 15.60
C THR A 676 -3.02 24.91 15.85
N PRO A 677 -2.05 24.30 15.13
CA PRO A 677 -0.62 24.52 15.36
C PRO A 677 -0.11 25.95 15.05
N GLU A 678 -0.89 26.75 14.31
CA GLU A 678 -0.52 28.08 13.83
C GLU A 678 -0.07 29.02 14.95
N ARG A 679 1.02 29.75 14.73
CA ARG A 679 1.54 30.70 15.72
C ARG A 679 0.96 32.08 15.42
N SER A 680 -0.13 32.44 16.08
CA SER A 680 -0.70 33.79 16.02
C SER A 680 -0.97 34.37 17.40
N TYR A 681 -0.95 35.70 17.51
CA TYR A 681 -1.34 36.41 18.74
C TYR A 681 -2.82 36.15 19.08
N LYS A 682 -3.69 36.02 18.07
CA LYS A 682 -5.09 35.59 18.22
C LYS A 682 -5.18 34.21 18.89
N ARG A 683 -4.35 33.24 18.48
CA ARG A 683 -4.28 31.93 19.15
C ARG A 683 -3.82 32.06 20.60
N LYS A 684 -2.78 32.85 20.88
CA LYS A 684 -2.27 33.04 22.26
C LYS A 684 -3.32 33.65 23.19
N PHE A 685 -4.18 34.52 22.68
CA PHE A 685 -5.33 35.04 23.42
C PHE A 685 -6.40 33.97 23.66
N LYS A 686 -6.72 33.14 22.64
CA LYS A 686 -7.59 31.96 22.80
C LYS A 686 -7.05 30.96 23.83
N GLU A 687 -5.74 30.68 23.84
CA GLU A 687 -5.07 29.84 24.84
C GLU A 687 -5.27 30.39 26.26
N ALA A 688 -5.17 31.71 26.45
CA ALA A 688 -5.29 32.33 27.76
C ALA A 688 -6.71 32.22 28.34
N ILE A 689 -7.74 32.52 27.52
CA ILE A 689 -9.14 32.41 27.93
C ILE A 689 -9.51 30.94 28.23
N LEU A 690 -9.11 30.01 27.36
CA LEU A 690 -9.36 28.59 27.56
C LEU A 690 -8.61 28.04 28.78
N ALA A 691 -7.41 28.54 29.08
CA ALA A 691 -6.61 28.10 30.24
C ALA A 691 -7.34 28.39 31.54
N TYR A 692 -7.87 29.60 31.66
CA TYR A 692 -8.69 29.99 32.80
C TYR A 692 -9.97 29.12 32.91
N ARG A 693 -10.68 28.91 31.80
CA ARG A 693 -11.93 28.12 31.81
C ARG A 693 -11.71 26.64 32.12
N ILE A 694 -10.62 26.03 31.65
CA ILE A 694 -10.26 24.64 31.95
C ILE A 694 -9.92 24.49 33.43
N ASP A 695 -9.12 25.39 34.00
CA ASP A 695 -8.73 25.33 35.42
C ASP A 695 -9.92 25.49 36.38
N LYS A 696 -11.01 26.14 35.93
CA LYS A 696 -12.28 26.18 36.68
C LYS A 696 -13.15 24.94 36.49
N ALA A 697 -12.97 24.20 35.39
CA ALA A 697 -13.82 23.07 35.01
C ALA A 697 -13.23 21.68 35.35
N PHE A 698 -11.92 21.59 35.55
CA PHE A 698 -11.15 20.36 35.82
C PHE A 698 -10.24 20.56 37.02
N SER A 699 -9.97 19.49 37.77
CA SER A 699 -8.98 19.56 38.85
C SER A 699 -7.56 19.68 38.29
N LYS A 700 -6.61 20.11 39.12
CA LYS A 700 -5.18 20.16 38.73
C LYS A 700 -4.64 18.79 38.37
N GLU A 701 -5.09 17.77 39.07
CA GLU A 701 -4.76 16.37 38.81
C GLU A 701 -5.31 15.90 37.46
N ASP A 702 -6.54 16.28 37.09
CA ASP A 702 -7.11 15.96 35.78
C ASP A 702 -6.32 16.60 34.63
N ILE A 703 -5.94 17.88 34.79
CA ILE A 703 -5.15 18.61 33.79
C ILE A 703 -3.77 17.97 33.65
N LEU A 704 -3.15 17.59 34.77
CA LEU A 704 -1.85 16.93 34.79
C LEU A 704 -1.93 15.52 34.18
N PHE A 705 -2.99 14.78 34.45
CA PHE A 705 -3.28 13.49 33.83
C PHE A 705 -3.39 13.61 32.31
N LEU A 706 -4.15 14.58 31.80
CA LEU A 706 -4.26 14.85 30.37
C LEU A 706 -2.92 15.24 29.77
N TYR A 707 -2.17 16.12 30.43
CA TYR A 707 -0.86 16.58 29.97
C TYR A 707 0.15 15.42 29.83
N LEU A 708 0.36 14.66 30.91
CA LEU A 708 1.37 13.60 30.96
C LEU A 708 1.02 12.41 30.07
N ASN A 709 -0.26 12.18 29.75
CA ASN A 709 -0.68 11.13 28.82
C ASN A 709 -0.79 11.59 27.35
N GLN A 710 -0.81 12.90 27.08
CA GLN A 710 -0.92 13.45 25.73
C GLN A 710 0.42 13.91 25.14
N ILE A 711 1.34 14.41 25.99
CA ILE A 711 2.55 15.08 25.53
C ILE A 711 3.40 14.19 24.60
N TYR A 712 3.80 14.75 23.44
CA TYR A 712 4.72 14.08 22.55
C TYR A 712 6.16 14.18 23.10
N LEU A 713 6.81 13.04 23.35
CA LEU A 713 8.16 12.97 23.92
C LEU A 713 9.19 12.38 22.93
N GLY A 714 8.88 12.42 21.63
CA GLY A 714 9.78 12.00 20.57
C GLY A 714 9.75 10.49 20.30
N HIS A 715 10.32 10.08 19.16
CA HIS A 715 10.35 8.68 18.70
C HIS A 715 8.97 7.99 18.71
N GLY A 716 7.93 8.73 18.32
CA GLY A 716 6.56 8.22 18.23
C GLY A 716 5.86 7.99 19.57
N ALA A 717 6.49 8.32 20.70
CA ALA A 717 5.88 8.21 22.03
C ALA A 717 4.99 9.42 22.34
N TYR A 718 3.70 9.15 22.56
CA TYR A 718 2.72 10.08 23.11
C TYR A 718 2.40 9.65 24.54
N GLY A 719 2.66 10.54 25.49
CA GLY A 719 2.56 10.29 26.92
C GLY A 719 3.81 9.68 27.55
N VAL A 720 3.92 9.83 28.87
CA VAL A 720 5.10 9.44 29.65
C VAL A 720 5.32 7.92 29.71
N GLU A 721 4.25 7.11 29.75
CA GLU A 721 4.39 5.64 29.79
C GLU A 721 4.97 5.09 28.49
N ALA A 722 4.46 5.58 27.35
CA ALA A 722 5.01 5.19 26.05
C ALA A 722 6.47 5.62 25.91
N ALA A 723 6.86 6.77 26.47
CA ALA A 723 8.24 7.26 26.45
C ALA A 723 9.15 6.47 27.39
N ALA A 724 8.69 6.13 28.60
CA ALA A 724 9.39 5.28 29.55
C ALA A 724 9.71 3.91 28.94
N GLU A 725 8.71 3.28 28.31
CA GLU A 725 8.91 2.02 27.60
C GLU A 725 9.86 2.16 26.40
N ASN A 726 9.79 3.27 25.65
CA ASN A 726 10.60 3.48 24.45
C ASN A 726 12.08 3.71 24.77
N TYR A 727 12.39 4.56 25.75
CA TYR A 727 13.75 4.98 26.06
C TYR A 727 14.45 4.10 27.10
N PHE A 728 13.70 3.51 28.04
CA PHE A 728 14.28 2.74 29.16
C PHE A 728 13.77 1.30 29.23
N GLY A 729 12.65 0.99 28.58
CA GLY A 729 12.02 -0.32 28.66
C GLY A 729 11.48 -0.64 30.06
N LYS A 730 11.03 0.40 30.77
CA LYS A 730 10.45 0.36 32.12
C LYS A 730 9.08 1.03 32.10
N SER A 731 8.24 0.73 33.09
CA SER A 731 7.04 1.53 33.33
C SER A 731 7.42 2.89 33.92
N ALA A 732 6.60 3.91 33.71
CA ALA A 732 6.75 5.25 34.27
C ALA A 732 6.77 5.26 35.81
N LYS A 733 6.20 4.23 36.44
CA LYS A 733 6.28 4.01 37.90
C LYS A 733 7.69 3.67 38.37
N ASP A 734 8.45 2.92 37.56
CA ASP A 734 9.73 2.31 37.95
C ASP A 734 10.95 3.14 37.49
N LEU A 735 10.71 4.38 37.06
CA LEU A 735 11.77 5.27 36.62
C LEU A 735 12.58 5.81 37.81
N THR A 736 13.89 5.84 37.63
CA THR A 736 14.82 6.51 38.55
C THR A 736 14.75 8.03 38.38
N LEU A 737 15.18 8.79 39.41
CA LEU A 737 15.22 10.26 39.35
C LEU A 737 15.93 10.80 38.10
N ALA A 738 17.05 10.18 37.70
CA ALA A 738 17.79 10.57 36.50
C ALA A 738 16.98 10.35 35.22
N GLU A 739 16.23 9.25 35.12
CA GLU A 739 15.36 8.92 33.98
C GLU A 739 14.13 9.83 33.94
N CYS A 740 13.54 10.14 35.10
CA CYS A 740 12.44 11.10 35.23
C CYS A 740 12.83 12.49 34.71
N ALA A 741 13.98 13.01 35.17
CA ALA A 741 14.48 14.30 34.71
C ALA A 741 14.84 14.31 33.22
N MET A 742 15.28 13.17 32.67
CA MET A 742 15.53 13.04 31.24
C MET A 742 14.22 13.17 30.45
N LEU A 743 13.15 12.46 30.84
CA LEU A 743 11.85 12.56 30.15
C LEU A 743 11.23 13.95 30.25
N ALA A 744 11.20 14.56 31.43
CA ALA A 744 10.74 15.93 31.62
C ALA A 744 11.53 16.92 30.77
N GLY A 745 12.84 16.69 30.60
CA GLY A 745 13.69 17.49 29.74
C GLY A 745 13.27 17.47 28.25
N LEU A 746 12.60 16.41 27.78
CA LEU A 746 12.18 16.28 26.39
C LEU A 746 10.98 17.18 26.05
N ALA A 747 10.13 17.51 27.02
CA ALA A 747 8.86 18.24 26.82
C ALA A 747 9.01 19.50 25.95
N LYS A 748 10.01 20.33 26.27
CA LYS A 748 10.27 21.59 25.54
C LYS A 748 10.53 21.41 24.05
N ALA A 749 11.33 20.41 23.67
CA ALA A 749 11.67 20.16 22.27
C ALA A 749 12.20 18.72 22.06
N PRO A 750 11.30 17.74 21.91
CA PRO A 750 11.66 16.32 21.91
C PRO A 750 12.62 15.91 20.77
N GLY A 751 12.55 16.60 19.63
CA GLY A 751 13.42 16.34 18.47
C GLY A 751 14.86 16.79 18.69
N THR A 752 15.07 17.99 19.24
CA THR A 752 16.41 18.57 19.48
C THR A 752 17.07 18.03 20.74
N HIS A 753 16.29 17.59 21.73
CA HIS A 753 16.77 16.98 22.98
C HIS A 753 16.68 15.46 22.99
N SER A 754 16.54 14.81 21.83
CA SER A 754 16.44 13.35 21.77
C SER A 754 17.68 12.66 22.36
N PRO A 755 17.53 11.78 23.37
CA PRO A 755 18.66 11.09 24.01
C PRO A 755 19.31 10.05 23.09
N VAL A 756 18.57 9.60 22.05
CA VAL A 756 19.07 8.67 21.03
C VAL A 756 19.87 9.39 19.95
N ARG A 757 19.38 10.53 19.43
CA ARG A 757 20.02 11.25 18.31
C ARG A 757 21.03 12.31 18.76
N ARG A 758 20.81 12.93 19.92
CA ARG A 758 21.58 14.08 20.42
C ARG A 758 21.82 13.96 21.95
N PRO A 759 22.53 12.90 22.40
CA PRO A 759 22.69 12.58 23.83
C PRO A 759 23.30 13.73 24.64
N LYS A 760 24.29 14.45 24.10
CA LYS A 760 24.90 15.61 24.78
C LYS A 760 23.88 16.71 25.11
N ARG A 761 23.02 17.08 24.15
CA ARG A 761 21.97 18.09 24.35
C ARG A 761 20.85 17.61 25.27
N ALA A 762 20.53 16.32 25.21
CA ALA A 762 19.59 15.70 26.13
C ALA A 762 20.11 15.76 27.58
N GLY A 763 21.39 15.41 27.79
CA GLY A 763 22.05 15.47 29.10
C GLY A 763 22.11 16.88 29.70
N ILE A 764 22.39 17.91 28.90
CA ILE A 764 22.35 19.31 29.36
C ILE A 764 20.94 19.65 29.87
N ARG A 765 19.90 19.26 29.12
CA ARG A 765 18.52 19.54 29.48
C ARG A 765 18.06 18.74 30.70
N GLN A 766 18.50 17.49 30.85
CA GLN A 766 18.30 16.68 32.05
C GLN A 766 18.91 17.36 33.30
N LYS A 767 20.15 17.85 33.20
CA LYS A 767 20.82 18.56 34.31
C LYS A 767 20.07 19.83 34.70
N TYR A 768 19.53 20.56 33.72
CA TYR A 768 18.65 21.70 33.98
C TYR A 768 17.41 21.30 34.79
N VAL A 769 16.73 20.20 34.42
CA VAL A 769 15.56 19.72 35.17
C VAL A 769 15.94 19.35 36.60
N LEU A 770 17.03 18.60 36.80
CA LEU A 770 17.50 18.23 38.14
C LEU A 770 17.85 19.44 39.01
N LYS A 771 18.46 20.48 38.42
CA LYS A 771 18.71 21.75 39.10
C LYS A 771 17.41 22.41 39.54
N ARG A 772 16.42 22.50 38.64
CA ARG A 772 15.09 23.06 38.96
C ARG A 772 14.39 22.26 40.06
N MET A 773 14.44 20.93 40.02
CA MET A 773 13.86 20.10 41.08
C MET A 773 14.51 20.34 42.45
N ALA A 774 15.81 20.65 42.50
CA ALA A 774 16.48 20.99 43.75
C ALA A 774 16.12 22.40 44.26
N GLU A 775 15.99 23.37 43.36
CA GLU A 775 15.57 24.74 43.68
C GLU A 775 14.15 24.81 44.24
N GLU A 776 13.24 23.99 43.71
CA GLU A 776 11.85 23.89 44.18
C GLU A 776 11.69 22.94 45.39
N GLY A 777 12.78 22.37 45.91
CA GLY A 777 12.76 21.53 47.12
C GLY A 777 12.26 20.10 46.95
N TYR A 778 11.96 19.64 45.72
CA TYR A 778 11.52 18.26 45.48
C TYR A 778 12.62 17.21 45.73
N VAL A 779 13.88 17.60 45.60
CA VAL A 779 15.06 16.75 45.88
C VAL A 779 16.18 17.58 46.51
N SER A 780 17.04 16.95 47.29
CA SER A 780 18.23 17.64 47.81
C SER A 780 19.25 17.94 46.69
N PRO A 781 20.07 19.01 46.81
CA PRO A 781 21.16 19.29 45.86
C PRO A 781 22.12 18.11 45.67
N LYS A 782 22.36 17.32 46.73
CA LYS A 782 23.18 16.10 46.68
C LYS A 782 22.56 15.00 45.82
N GLN A 783 21.25 14.77 45.94
CA GLN A 783 20.52 13.81 45.11
C GLN A 783 20.49 14.25 43.65
N ALA A 784 20.25 15.55 43.38
CA ALA A 784 20.26 16.11 42.03
C ALA A 784 21.63 15.92 41.35
N ARG A 785 22.74 16.18 42.06
CA ARG A 785 24.09 15.96 41.54
C ARG A 785 24.37 14.49 41.25
N LYS A 786 24.03 13.59 42.19
CA LYS A 786 24.19 12.13 42.00
C LYS A 786 23.39 11.63 40.78
N ALA A 787 22.15 12.11 40.60
CA ALA A 787 21.32 11.75 39.45
C ALA A 787 21.89 12.30 38.12
N ALA A 788 22.47 13.50 38.14
CA ALA A 788 23.09 14.13 36.95
C ALA A 788 24.36 13.41 36.46
N GLU A 789 25.05 12.71 37.38
CA GLU A 789 26.26 11.92 37.10
C GLU A 789 25.92 10.45 36.76
N THR A 790 24.67 10.01 36.97
CA THR A 790 24.23 8.65 36.68
C THR A 790 24.15 8.41 35.17
N ALA A 791 24.91 7.43 34.66
CA ALA A 791 24.87 7.05 33.25
C ALA A 791 23.54 6.34 32.90
N LEU A 792 22.81 6.90 31.92
CA LEU A 792 21.54 6.34 31.46
C LEU A 792 21.72 5.30 30.35
N LYS A 793 21.13 4.11 30.52
CA LYS A 793 21.05 3.08 29.47
C LYS A 793 19.87 3.37 28.53
N ILE A 794 20.11 4.20 27.51
CA ILE A 794 19.10 4.54 26.51
C ILE A 794 18.92 3.38 25.52
N ARG A 795 17.70 2.86 25.42
CA ARG A 795 17.29 1.88 24.41
C ARG A 795 16.90 2.60 23.12
N ASN A 796 17.32 2.04 21.99
CA ASN A 796 16.88 2.48 20.67
C ASN A 796 15.85 1.49 20.13
N ARG A 797 14.58 1.65 20.53
CA ARG A 797 13.48 0.78 20.08
C ARG A 797 12.99 1.17 18.67
N ARG A 798 13.90 1.13 17.68
CA ARG A 798 13.53 1.19 16.24
C ARG A 798 13.12 -0.17 15.70
N GLU A 799 13.54 -1.26 16.32
CA GLU A 799 13.17 -2.60 15.92
C GLU A 799 11.90 -3.05 16.65
N ASN A 800 10.86 -3.34 15.87
CA ASN A 800 9.69 -4.04 16.37
C ASN A 800 10.08 -5.50 16.65
N TRP A 801 10.67 -5.75 17.82
CA TRP A 801 11.22 -7.05 18.22
C TRP A 801 10.22 -8.22 18.12
N TYR A 802 8.93 -7.89 18.11
CA TYR A 802 7.80 -8.78 17.88
C TYR A 802 7.75 -9.37 16.45
N LEU A 803 8.09 -8.58 15.43
CA LEU A 803 8.21 -9.03 14.03
C LEU A 803 9.38 -9.99 13.82
N LYS A 804 10.29 -10.14 14.79
CA LYS A 804 11.39 -11.11 14.69
C LYS A 804 11.02 -12.48 15.24
N LYS A 805 10.17 -12.58 16.27
CA LYS A 805 9.89 -13.85 16.96
C LYS A 805 8.72 -14.63 16.34
N VAL A 806 7.56 -14.00 16.20
CA VAL A 806 6.31 -14.68 15.79
C VAL A 806 5.62 -14.01 14.57
N PRO A 807 6.36 -13.50 13.57
CA PRO A 807 5.82 -12.53 12.61
C PRO A 807 4.62 -13.03 11.80
N PHE A 808 4.68 -14.25 11.28
CA PHE A 808 3.60 -14.80 10.45
C PHE A 808 2.29 -14.96 11.23
N PHE A 809 2.37 -15.30 12.52
CA PHE A 809 1.22 -15.41 13.40
C PHE A 809 0.66 -14.04 13.76
N THR A 810 1.52 -13.11 14.16
CA THR A 810 1.13 -11.74 14.50
C THR A 810 0.51 -11.03 13.28
N GLU A 811 1.04 -11.24 12.08
CA GLU A 811 0.47 -10.70 10.84
C GLU A 811 -0.89 -11.31 10.50
N TYR A 812 -1.07 -12.61 10.72
CA TYR A 812 -2.38 -13.25 10.58
C TYR A 812 -3.40 -12.63 11.53
N VAL A 813 -3.03 -12.44 12.81
CA VAL A 813 -3.89 -11.78 13.80
C VAL A 813 -4.20 -10.34 13.38
N ARG A 814 -3.21 -9.58 12.91
CA ARG A 814 -3.42 -8.22 12.39
C ARG A 814 -4.46 -8.20 11.28
N SER A 815 -4.29 -9.06 10.27
CA SER A 815 -5.18 -9.15 9.11
C SER A 815 -6.59 -9.61 9.51
N TYR A 816 -6.71 -10.54 10.46
CA TYR A 816 -7.99 -10.94 11.03
C TYR A 816 -8.70 -9.75 11.70
N ILE A 817 -7.99 -9.01 12.56
CA ILE A 817 -8.59 -7.88 13.28
C ILE A 817 -8.99 -6.75 12.32
N GLU A 818 -8.17 -6.45 11.32
CA GLU A 818 -8.52 -5.49 10.27
C GLU A 818 -9.78 -5.90 9.51
N LYS A 819 -9.86 -7.17 9.11
CA LYS A 819 -10.98 -7.69 8.32
C LYS A 819 -12.29 -7.70 9.11
N GLU A 820 -12.25 -8.15 10.36
CA GLU A 820 -13.45 -8.36 11.18
C GLU A 820 -13.87 -7.09 11.96
N TYR A 821 -12.92 -6.23 12.37
CA TYR A 821 -13.19 -5.05 13.21
C TYR A 821 -12.79 -3.70 12.57
N GLY A 822 -12.14 -3.71 11.41
CA GLY A 822 -11.74 -2.50 10.69
C GLY A 822 -10.41 -1.87 11.12
N LEU A 823 -9.93 -0.93 10.32
CA LEU A 823 -8.65 -0.24 10.55
C LEU A 823 -8.64 0.63 11.81
N GLU A 824 -9.77 1.24 12.16
CA GLU A 824 -9.86 2.11 13.33
C GLU A 824 -9.72 1.31 14.63
N ALA A 825 -10.49 0.24 14.79
CA ALA A 825 -10.36 -0.66 15.95
C ALA A 825 -8.93 -1.21 16.10
N LEU A 826 -8.28 -1.57 14.98
CA LEU A 826 -6.90 -2.06 14.98
C LEU A 826 -5.89 -1.00 15.42
N TYR A 827 -5.90 0.20 14.85
CA TYR A 827 -4.81 1.18 15.01
C TYR A 827 -5.06 2.26 16.05
N THR A 828 -6.31 2.46 16.48
CA THR A 828 -6.68 3.49 17.46
C THR A 828 -7.52 2.92 18.60
N GLY A 829 -8.17 1.76 18.41
CA GLY A 829 -9.12 1.18 19.35
C GLY A 829 -8.55 0.80 20.72
N GLY A 830 -7.25 0.54 20.83
CA GLY A 830 -6.61 0.18 22.11
C GLY A 830 -6.87 -1.26 22.55
N LEU A 831 -7.01 -2.19 21.61
CA LEU A 831 -7.40 -3.57 21.91
C LEU A 831 -6.26 -4.32 22.61
N LYS A 832 -6.60 -5.21 23.55
CA LYS A 832 -5.70 -6.23 24.10
C LYS A 832 -6.10 -7.59 23.55
N ILE A 833 -5.31 -8.13 22.63
CA ILE A 833 -5.59 -9.37 21.91
C ILE A 833 -4.74 -10.48 22.52
N PHE A 834 -5.37 -11.50 23.08
CA PHE A 834 -4.68 -12.66 23.64
C PHE A 834 -4.79 -13.82 22.67
N THR A 835 -3.65 -14.38 22.27
CA THR A 835 -3.54 -15.41 21.23
C THR A 835 -3.24 -16.78 21.83
N THR A 836 -3.23 -17.80 20.98
CA THR A 836 -2.98 -19.20 21.35
C THR A 836 -1.54 -19.66 21.14
N VAL A 837 -0.71 -18.83 20.48
CA VAL A 837 0.67 -19.17 20.13
C VAL A 837 1.53 -19.32 21.38
N ASP A 838 2.37 -20.35 21.38
CA ASP A 838 3.39 -20.57 22.39
C ASP A 838 4.73 -20.07 21.84
N PRO A 839 5.37 -19.04 22.46
CA PRO A 839 6.61 -18.48 21.93
C PRO A 839 7.78 -19.46 21.91
N ALA A 840 7.86 -20.39 22.87
CA ALA A 840 8.92 -21.40 22.91
C ALA A 840 8.74 -22.44 21.80
N LEU A 841 7.51 -22.92 21.60
CA LEU A 841 7.19 -23.82 20.49
C LEU A 841 7.34 -23.15 19.12
N GLN A 842 6.96 -21.87 19.01
CA GLN A 842 7.17 -21.10 17.79
C GLN A 842 8.66 -21.02 17.43
N GLN A 843 9.51 -20.76 18.42
CA GLN A 843 10.96 -20.69 18.22
C GLN A 843 11.52 -22.07 17.82
N ALA A 844 11.11 -23.14 18.52
CA ALA A 844 11.46 -24.50 18.17
C ALA A 844 11.07 -24.87 16.72
N ALA A 845 9.85 -24.49 16.31
CA ALA A 845 9.37 -24.70 14.94
C ALA A 845 10.25 -23.98 13.90
N ARG A 846 10.62 -22.72 14.18
CA ARG A 846 11.47 -21.94 13.28
C ARG A 846 12.86 -22.55 13.14
N GLU A 847 13.46 -22.96 14.25
CA GLU A 847 14.78 -23.59 14.28
C GLU A 847 14.80 -24.89 13.48
N GLU A 848 13.80 -25.76 13.66
CA GLU A 848 13.77 -27.04 12.96
C GLU A 848 13.46 -26.87 11.47
N VAL A 849 12.62 -25.90 11.09
CA VAL A 849 12.43 -25.53 9.68
C VAL A 849 13.74 -25.06 9.06
N GLU A 850 14.44 -24.12 9.69
CA GLU A 850 15.71 -23.60 9.17
C GLU A 850 16.79 -24.69 9.12
N LYS A 851 16.88 -25.55 10.14
CA LYS A 851 17.80 -26.68 10.18
C LYS A 851 17.53 -27.68 9.05
N GLY A 852 16.27 -28.04 8.82
CA GLY A 852 15.89 -28.95 7.73
C GLY A 852 16.18 -28.37 6.35
N LEU A 853 15.96 -27.07 6.17
CA LEU A 853 16.24 -26.35 4.94
C LEU A 853 17.75 -26.20 4.68
N LYS A 854 18.55 -25.88 5.71
CA LYS A 854 20.02 -25.90 5.61
C LYS A 854 20.56 -27.29 5.29
N ALA A 855 20.00 -28.32 5.93
CA ALA A 855 20.38 -29.69 5.62
C ALA A 855 20.07 -30.05 4.15
N LEU A 856 18.97 -29.54 3.59
CA LEU A 856 18.64 -29.69 2.17
C LEU A 856 19.65 -28.95 1.26
N GLU A 857 19.99 -27.70 1.59
CA GLU A 857 20.99 -26.90 0.88
C GLU A 857 22.39 -27.53 0.92
N ASN A 858 22.77 -28.15 2.04
CA ASN A 858 24.06 -28.84 2.14
C ASN A 858 24.11 -30.09 1.26
N ARG A 859 22.96 -30.73 1.00
CA ARG A 859 22.86 -31.89 0.10
C ARG A 859 22.82 -31.51 -1.36
N HIS A 860 22.29 -30.33 -1.69
CA HIS A 860 22.07 -29.88 -3.07
C HIS A 860 22.58 -28.44 -3.25
N LYS A 861 23.51 -28.24 -4.20
CA LYS A 861 24.01 -26.91 -4.54
C LYS A 861 22.99 -26.14 -5.38
N TYR A 862 22.11 -25.38 -4.74
CA TYR A 862 21.20 -24.48 -5.45
C TYR A 862 21.89 -23.18 -5.88
N PRO A 863 21.48 -22.55 -7.01
CA PRO A 863 21.98 -21.24 -7.40
C PRO A 863 21.75 -20.20 -6.29
N GLY A 864 22.74 -19.34 -6.02
CA GLY A 864 22.77 -18.49 -4.80
C GLY A 864 21.58 -17.54 -4.61
N ASN A 865 20.82 -17.25 -5.66
CA ASN A 865 19.61 -16.42 -5.63
C ASN A 865 18.30 -17.21 -5.44
N VAL A 866 18.32 -18.55 -5.41
CA VAL A 866 17.12 -19.40 -5.26
C VAL A 866 17.29 -20.34 -4.09
N LYS A 867 16.60 -20.06 -2.98
CA LYS A 867 16.64 -20.87 -1.76
C LYS A 867 15.32 -21.62 -1.56
N PRO A 868 15.35 -22.91 -1.13
CA PRO A 868 14.14 -23.64 -0.82
C PRO A 868 13.43 -22.99 0.36
N GLN A 869 12.12 -23.09 0.39
CA GLN A 869 11.26 -22.57 1.45
C GLN A 869 10.69 -23.72 2.26
N GLY A 870 10.21 -23.39 3.47
CA GLY A 870 9.56 -24.35 4.34
C GLY A 870 8.50 -23.68 5.20
N ALA A 871 7.55 -24.50 5.65
CA ALA A 871 6.48 -24.09 6.56
C ALA A 871 6.23 -25.20 7.58
N LEU A 872 5.82 -24.79 8.79
CA LEU A 872 5.36 -25.70 9.84
C LEU A 872 4.13 -25.10 10.51
N LEU A 873 3.12 -25.92 10.78
CA LEU A 873 1.94 -25.52 11.54
C LEU A 873 1.59 -26.62 12.54
N CYS A 874 1.35 -26.24 13.79
CA CYS A 874 0.98 -27.15 14.87
C CYS A 874 -0.30 -26.67 15.56
N MET A 875 -1.22 -27.62 15.76
CA MET A 875 -2.50 -27.41 16.41
C MET A 875 -2.73 -28.45 17.50
N GLU A 876 -3.29 -28.02 18.62
CA GLU A 876 -3.78 -28.89 19.69
C GLU A 876 -5.14 -29.46 19.30
N THR A 877 -5.29 -30.78 19.38
CA THR A 877 -6.42 -31.52 18.79
C THR A 877 -7.75 -31.23 19.49
N GLY A 878 -7.77 -31.16 20.83
CA GLY A 878 -9.01 -31.00 21.60
C GLY A 878 -9.54 -29.56 21.68
N THR A 879 -8.69 -28.55 21.45
CA THR A 879 -9.06 -27.12 21.60
C THR A 879 -9.03 -26.35 20.27
N GLY A 880 -8.40 -26.90 19.25
CA GLY A 880 -8.09 -26.19 18.00
C GLY A 880 -7.00 -25.13 18.15
N PHE A 881 -6.35 -25.00 19.31
CA PHE A 881 -5.38 -23.94 19.54
C PHE A 881 -4.15 -24.12 18.65
N VAL A 882 -3.88 -23.11 17.81
CA VAL A 882 -2.67 -23.08 16.98
C VAL A 882 -1.48 -22.67 17.84
N ARG A 883 -0.63 -23.65 18.19
CA ARG A 883 0.49 -23.45 19.11
C ARG A 883 1.75 -22.90 18.44
N ALA A 884 1.94 -23.19 17.15
CA ALA A 884 3.06 -22.67 16.36
C ALA A 884 2.67 -22.53 14.88
N MET A 885 3.14 -21.48 14.21
CA MET A 885 2.97 -21.25 12.77
C MET A 885 4.20 -20.57 12.15
N VAL A 886 4.92 -21.30 11.31
CA VAL A 886 6.04 -20.81 10.51
C VAL A 886 5.61 -20.75 9.04
N GLY A 887 5.60 -19.55 8.45
CA GLY A 887 5.20 -19.31 7.06
C GLY A 887 6.35 -19.20 6.06
N GLY A 888 7.59 -19.20 6.52
CA GLY A 888 8.80 -19.03 5.71
C GLY A 888 10.04 -18.76 6.56
N ARG A 889 11.21 -18.67 5.92
CA ARG A 889 12.51 -18.51 6.59
C ARG A 889 12.69 -17.15 7.27
N ASP A 890 12.40 -16.10 6.52
CA ASP A 890 12.59 -14.72 6.92
C ASP A 890 11.43 -13.85 6.45
N PHE A 891 10.67 -13.37 7.42
CA PHE A 891 9.53 -12.50 7.18
C PHE A 891 9.92 -11.14 6.60
N SER A 892 11.13 -10.64 6.91
CA SER A 892 11.62 -9.35 6.40
C SER A 892 11.92 -9.41 4.90
N PHE A 893 12.28 -10.60 4.42
CA PHE A 893 12.50 -10.87 3.00
C PHE A 893 11.20 -11.26 2.27
N SER A 894 10.35 -12.08 2.90
CA SER A 894 9.10 -12.55 2.32
C SER A 894 8.00 -12.69 3.37
N GLN A 895 6.99 -11.83 3.28
CA GLN A 895 5.80 -11.88 4.13
C GLN A 895 4.75 -12.92 3.67
N PHE A 896 5.01 -13.62 2.56
CA PHE A 896 4.13 -14.67 2.04
C PHE A 896 4.08 -15.85 3.01
N ASN A 897 2.94 -16.04 3.67
CA ASN A 897 2.75 -17.07 4.70
C ASN A 897 2.38 -18.41 4.06
N ARG A 898 3.38 -19.27 3.84
CA ARG A 898 3.19 -20.55 3.16
C ARG A 898 2.36 -21.56 3.94
N ALA A 899 2.19 -21.38 5.26
CA ALA A 899 1.34 -22.24 6.06
C ALA A 899 -0.16 -22.07 5.73
N ILE A 900 -0.57 -20.89 5.25
CA ILE A 900 -1.99 -20.55 5.04
C ILE A 900 -2.30 -20.05 3.62
N GLN A 901 -1.38 -19.33 2.96
CA GLN A 901 -1.59 -18.70 1.65
C GLN A 901 -1.08 -19.56 0.49
N SER A 902 -0.09 -20.42 0.71
CA SER A 902 0.43 -21.28 -0.35
C SER A 902 -0.52 -22.45 -0.60
N ARG A 903 -0.95 -22.61 -1.84
CA ARG A 903 -1.70 -23.79 -2.31
C ARG A 903 -0.75 -24.67 -3.10
N ARG A 904 -0.39 -25.80 -2.53
CA ARG A 904 0.60 -26.74 -3.09
C ARG A 904 -0.02 -28.12 -3.18
N GLN A 905 0.45 -28.92 -4.12
CA GLN A 905 -0.02 -30.28 -4.27
C GLN A 905 0.46 -31.10 -3.04
N PRO A 906 -0.45 -31.66 -2.22
CA PRO A 906 -0.08 -32.46 -1.05
C PRO A 906 0.48 -33.84 -1.45
N GLY A 907 0.31 -34.22 -2.72
CA GLY A 907 0.73 -35.52 -3.22
C GLY A 907 0.08 -36.65 -2.44
N SER A 908 0.89 -37.66 -2.10
CA SER A 908 0.45 -38.81 -1.28
C SER A 908 -0.07 -38.47 0.13
N ALA A 909 0.11 -37.25 0.63
CA ALA A 909 -0.50 -36.83 1.91
C ALA A 909 -2.03 -36.67 1.81
N PHE A 910 -2.61 -36.66 0.60
CA PHE A 910 -4.06 -36.63 0.40
C PHE A 910 -4.73 -38.00 0.54
N LYS A 911 -3.99 -39.11 0.37
CA LYS A 911 -4.54 -40.47 0.37
C LYS A 911 -5.37 -40.83 1.61
N PRO A 912 -5.00 -40.41 2.84
CA PRO A 912 -5.81 -40.68 4.03
C PRO A 912 -7.24 -40.16 3.93
N VAL A 913 -7.47 -39.04 3.24
CA VAL A 913 -8.82 -38.50 2.98
C VAL A 913 -9.64 -39.48 2.13
N ILE A 914 -9.03 -40.03 1.08
CA ILE A 914 -9.70 -41.00 0.19
C ILE A 914 -9.96 -42.32 0.90
N TYR A 915 -8.99 -42.82 1.68
CA TYR A 915 -9.16 -44.06 2.42
C TYR A 915 -10.17 -43.92 3.57
N ALA A 916 -10.24 -42.77 4.25
CA ALA A 916 -11.29 -42.50 5.24
C ALA A 916 -12.69 -42.58 4.60
N ALA A 917 -12.86 -41.90 3.46
CA ALA A 917 -14.10 -41.96 2.69
C ALA A 917 -14.43 -43.40 2.24
N ALA A 918 -13.41 -44.20 1.90
CA ALA A 918 -13.61 -45.60 1.53
C ALA A 918 -14.05 -46.47 2.71
N LEU A 919 -13.51 -46.25 3.92
CA LEU A 919 -13.92 -46.97 5.12
C LEU A 919 -15.42 -46.72 5.43
N ASP A 920 -15.89 -45.48 5.28
CA ASP A 920 -17.32 -45.15 5.43
C ASP A 920 -18.19 -45.70 4.29
N LYS A 921 -17.58 -46.13 3.18
CA LYS A 921 -18.22 -46.87 2.08
C LYS A 921 -18.10 -48.39 2.20
N GLY A 922 -17.70 -48.91 3.37
CA GLY A 922 -17.65 -50.34 3.67
C GLY A 922 -16.33 -51.03 3.36
N TYR A 923 -15.29 -50.29 2.97
CA TYR A 923 -13.94 -50.85 2.94
C TYR A 923 -13.43 -51.11 4.37
N THR A 924 -12.52 -52.06 4.51
CA THR A 924 -11.87 -52.39 5.79
C THR A 924 -10.34 -52.37 5.61
N PRO A 925 -9.56 -52.33 6.71
CA PRO A 925 -8.10 -52.48 6.63
C PRO A 925 -7.63 -53.73 5.86
N MET A 926 -8.48 -54.77 5.80
CA MET A 926 -8.22 -56.04 5.12
C MET A 926 -8.80 -56.15 3.73
N THR A 927 -9.51 -55.14 3.22
CA THR A 927 -9.99 -55.17 1.83
C THR A 927 -8.81 -55.35 0.88
N MET A 928 -8.90 -56.39 0.04
CA MET A 928 -7.92 -56.66 -1.00
C MET A 928 -8.09 -55.67 -2.16
N LEU A 929 -7.02 -54.97 -2.47
CA LEU A 929 -6.91 -54.02 -3.57
C LEU A 929 -5.91 -54.56 -4.59
N TYR A 930 -6.10 -54.20 -5.87
CA TYR A 930 -5.20 -54.67 -6.93
C TYR A 930 -4.19 -53.57 -7.31
N ASP A 931 -2.93 -53.78 -6.95
CA ASP A 931 -1.80 -52.97 -7.40
C ASP A 931 -1.30 -53.45 -8.76
N SER A 932 -2.10 -53.19 -9.79
CA SER A 932 -1.85 -53.53 -11.19
C SER A 932 -2.06 -52.31 -12.10
N PRO A 933 -1.45 -52.29 -13.31
CA PRO A 933 -1.56 -51.18 -14.26
C PRO A 933 -3.01 -50.74 -14.49
N ILE A 934 -3.19 -49.45 -14.78
CA ILE A 934 -4.48 -48.89 -15.18
C ILE A 934 -4.25 -47.85 -16.27
N ALA A 935 -5.09 -47.86 -17.29
CA ALA A 935 -5.14 -46.85 -18.33
C ALA A 935 -6.57 -46.30 -18.38
N ILE A 936 -6.72 -44.99 -18.23
CA ILE A 936 -8.01 -44.31 -18.21
C ILE A 936 -8.04 -43.28 -19.35
N PRO A 937 -9.08 -43.24 -20.19
CA PRO A 937 -9.22 -42.19 -21.18
C PRO A 937 -9.43 -40.82 -20.50
N ASP A 938 -8.68 -39.81 -20.93
CA ASP A 938 -8.70 -38.44 -20.43
C ASP A 938 -8.45 -37.46 -21.61
N ASN A 939 -9.49 -36.72 -22.03
CA ASN A 939 -9.45 -35.75 -23.14
C ASN A 939 -8.77 -36.27 -24.43
N GLY A 940 -9.15 -37.47 -24.87
CA GLY A 940 -8.60 -38.09 -26.09
C GLY A 940 -7.19 -38.69 -25.94
N LYS A 941 -6.60 -38.65 -24.73
CA LYS A 941 -5.32 -39.30 -24.39
C LYS A 941 -5.53 -40.34 -23.29
N TRP A 942 -4.57 -41.26 -23.16
CA TRP A 942 -4.59 -42.26 -22.08
C TRP A 942 -3.79 -41.77 -20.87
N TRP A 943 -4.46 -41.56 -19.73
CA TRP A 943 -3.80 -41.35 -18.45
C TRP A 943 -3.38 -42.68 -17.85
N ARG A 944 -2.06 -42.86 -17.69
CA ARG A 944 -1.43 -44.09 -17.19
C ARG A 944 -0.60 -43.76 -15.94
N PRO A 945 -1.22 -43.63 -14.75
CA PRO A 945 -0.47 -43.39 -13.52
C PRO A 945 0.45 -44.57 -13.22
N GLY A 946 1.58 -44.30 -12.56
CA GLY A 946 2.55 -45.31 -12.13
C GLY A 946 2.81 -45.27 -10.63
N ASN A 947 3.32 -46.38 -10.09
CA ASN A 947 3.88 -46.41 -8.74
C ASN A 947 5.27 -45.75 -8.71
N TYR A 948 5.63 -45.18 -7.55
CA TYR A 948 6.90 -44.46 -7.38
C TYR A 948 8.15 -45.33 -7.65
N ASP A 949 8.10 -46.61 -7.33
CA ASP A 949 9.18 -47.58 -7.55
C ASP A 949 9.05 -48.37 -8.87
N HIS A 950 8.05 -48.03 -9.70
CA HIS A 950 7.73 -48.70 -10.96
C HIS A 950 7.45 -50.22 -10.85
N ARG A 951 7.15 -50.72 -9.65
CA ARG A 951 6.79 -52.13 -9.42
C ARG A 951 5.30 -52.30 -9.24
N PHE A 952 4.83 -53.54 -9.32
CA PHE A 952 3.45 -53.96 -9.03
C PHE A 952 3.49 -55.04 -7.96
N TYR A 953 2.66 -54.92 -6.93
CA TYR A 953 2.58 -55.92 -5.87
C TYR A 953 1.42 -56.90 -6.07
N GLY A 954 0.63 -56.75 -7.14
CA GLY A 954 -0.55 -57.59 -7.35
C GLY A 954 -1.61 -57.35 -6.27
N PRO A 955 -2.31 -58.40 -5.80
CA PRO A 955 -3.26 -58.31 -4.69
C PRO A 955 -2.57 -57.81 -3.40
N ILE A 956 -3.09 -56.73 -2.83
CA ILE A 956 -2.54 -56.09 -1.63
C ILE A 956 -3.66 -55.56 -0.73
N ARG A 957 -3.54 -55.80 0.57
CA ARG A 957 -4.47 -55.27 1.58
C ARG A 957 -4.43 -53.74 1.63
N LEU A 958 -5.58 -53.11 1.87
CA LEU A 958 -5.72 -51.65 2.05
C LEU A 958 -4.68 -51.10 3.04
N ARG A 959 -4.50 -51.74 4.21
CA ARG A 959 -3.48 -51.36 5.20
C ARG A 959 -2.08 -51.27 4.60
N ARG A 960 -1.66 -52.32 3.89
CA ARG A 960 -0.32 -52.36 3.28
C ARG A 960 -0.20 -51.38 2.11
N ALA A 961 -1.27 -51.20 1.33
CA ALA A 961 -1.31 -50.23 0.23
C ALA A 961 -1.11 -48.79 0.72
N LEU A 962 -1.77 -48.40 1.82
CA LEU A 962 -1.57 -47.09 2.44
C LEU A 962 -0.19 -46.97 3.13
N ALA A 963 0.25 -47.99 3.86
CA ALA A 963 1.56 -48.01 4.54
C ALA A 963 2.73 -47.83 3.56
N LYS A 964 2.68 -48.53 2.42
CA LYS A 964 3.65 -48.40 1.31
C LYS A 964 3.32 -47.28 0.34
N SER A 965 2.23 -46.53 0.59
CA SER A 965 1.80 -45.37 -0.18
C SER A 965 1.65 -45.65 -1.69
N ARG A 966 1.10 -46.82 -2.06
CA ARG A 966 0.91 -47.25 -3.45
C ARG A 966 -0.07 -46.34 -4.20
N ASN A 967 0.21 -46.02 -5.46
CA ASN A 967 -0.57 -45.03 -6.24
C ASN A 967 -1.79 -45.67 -6.90
N LEU A 968 -1.62 -46.85 -7.48
CA LEU A 968 -2.67 -47.46 -8.30
C LEU A 968 -3.87 -47.96 -7.48
N PRO A 969 -3.67 -48.59 -6.30
CA PRO A 969 -4.80 -49.00 -5.46
C PRO A 969 -5.71 -47.84 -5.07
N VAL A 970 -5.17 -46.68 -4.68
CA VAL A 970 -5.99 -45.54 -4.26
C VAL A 970 -6.74 -44.88 -5.43
N VAL A 971 -6.19 -44.91 -6.64
CA VAL A 971 -6.90 -44.44 -7.85
C VAL A 971 -8.12 -45.32 -8.13
N LYS A 972 -7.97 -46.65 -8.00
CA LYS A 972 -9.08 -47.59 -8.14
C LYS A 972 -10.12 -47.43 -7.03
N VAL A 973 -9.69 -47.22 -5.78
CA VAL A 973 -10.58 -46.90 -4.66
C VAL A 973 -11.38 -45.64 -4.96
N LEU A 974 -10.73 -44.54 -5.37
CA LEU A 974 -11.43 -43.29 -5.72
C LEU A 974 -12.45 -43.50 -6.84
N ARG A 975 -12.09 -44.27 -7.88
CA ARG A 975 -13.01 -44.62 -8.97
C ARG A 975 -14.25 -45.36 -8.46
N ASN A 976 -14.06 -46.29 -7.53
CA ASN A 976 -15.15 -47.11 -6.99
C ASN A 976 -16.07 -46.32 -6.05
N ILE A 977 -15.53 -45.49 -5.15
CA ILE A 977 -16.34 -44.72 -4.20
C ILE A 977 -16.99 -43.47 -4.83
N GLY A 978 -16.47 -43.03 -5.97
CA GLY A 978 -16.93 -41.88 -6.72
C GLY A 978 -16.24 -40.56 -6.33
N ILE A 979 -15.85 -39.78 -7.35
CA ILE A 979 -15.09 -38.53 -7.16
C ILE A 979 -15.90 -37.49 -6.39
N ARG A 980 -17.17 -37.29 -6.73
CA ARG A 980 -18.05 -36.30 -6.07
C ARG A 980 -18.20 -36.60 -4.57
N TYR A 981 -18.35 -37.87 -4.22
CA TYR A 981 -18.42 -38.30 -2.83
C TYR A 981 -17.12 -37.98 -2.09
N ALA A 982 -15.96 -38.34 -2.67
CA ALA A 982 -14.66 -38.05 -2.06
C ALA A 982 -14.38 -36.54 -1.91
N VAL A 983 -14.80 -35.71 -2.87
CA VAL A 983 -14.67 -34.25 -2.79
C VAL A 983 -15.53 -33.69 -1.65
N ASN A 984 -16.79 -34.12 -1.54
CA ASN A 984 -17.67 -33.72 -0.44
C ASN A 984 -17.12 -34.17 0.91
N TYR A 985 -16.59 -35.38 0.98
CA TYR A 985 -15.94 -35.91 2.19
C TYR A 985 -14.72 -35.07 2.59
N ALA A 986 -13.87 -34.69 1.63
CA ALA A 986 -12.73 -33.82 1.88
C ALA A 986 -13.16 -32.44 2.41
N HIS A 987 -14.23 -31.85 1.87
CA HIS A 987 -14.81 -30.60 2.38
C HIS A 987 -15.31 -30.75 3.81
N ASN A 988 -15.95 -31.88 4.14
CA ASN A 988 -16.40 -32.17 5.49
C ASN A 988 -15.24 -32.27 6.51
N LEU A 989 -14.05 -32.71 6.06
CA LEU A 989 -12.83 -32.70 6.88
C LEU A 989 -12.17 -31.31 7.05
N GLY A 990 -12.71 -30.25 6.42
CA GLY A 990 -12.18 -28.87 6.56
C GLY A 990 -11.31 -28.39 5.38
N ILE A 991 -11.18 -29.17 4.31
CA ILE A 991 -10.49 -28.71 3.09
C ILE A 991 -11.42 -27.75 2.33
N ARG A 992 -11.06 -26.47 2.22
CA ARG A 992 -11.87 -25.41 1.58
C ARG A 992 -11.42 -25.11 0.14
N SER A 993 -10.20 -25.51 -0.22
CA SER A 993 -9.63 -25.38 -1.56
C SER A 993 -10.46 -26.12 -2.60
N ARG A 994 -10.52 -25.55 -3.81
CA ARG A 994 -11.19 -26.20 -4.94
C ARG A 994 -10.42 -27.46 -5.34
N LEU A 995 -11.09 -28.60 -5.29
CA LEU A 995 -10.54 -29.89 -5.69
C LEU A 995 -10.87 -30.19 -7.16
N ASN A 996 -9.94 -30.83 -7.85
CA ASN A 996 -10.14 -31.29 -9.22
C ASN A 996 -11.17 -32.44 -9.27
N GLY A 997 -12.02 -32.42 -10.28
CA GLY A 997 -13.07 -33.44 -10.49
C GLY A 997 -12.58 -34.71 -11.18
N GLY A 998 -11.27 -35.00 -11.15
CA GLY A 998 -10.64 -36.12 -11.87
C GLY A 998 -10.01 -37.15 -10.94
N LEU A 999 -9.69 -38.33 -11.47
CA LEU A 999 -9.09 -39.44 -10.69
C LEU A 999 -7.67 -39.13 -10.18
N SER A 1000 -6.99 -38.13 -10.75
CA SER A 1000 -5.72 -37.62 -10.24
C SER A 1000 -5.84 -36.99 -8.84
N LEU A 1001 -7.05 -36.69 -8.37
CA LEU A 1001 -7.31 -36.31 -6.98
C LEU A 1001 -6.75 -37.32 -5.97
N ALA A 1002 -6.84 -38.62 -6.28
CA ALA A 1002 -6.32 -39.70 -5.44
C ALA A 1002 -4.80 -39.59 -5.17
N LEU A 1003 -4.09 -38.87 -6.03
CA LEU A 1003 -2.65 -38.64 -5.95
C LEU A 1003 -2.30 -37.24 -5.43
N GLY A 1004 -3.29 -36.45 -5.00
CA GLY A 1004 -3.09 -35.11 -4.46
C GLY A 1004 -2.72 -34.08 -5.52
N ALA A 1005 -3.29 -34.17 -6.72
CA ALA A 1005 -3.03 -33.22 -7.81
C ALA A 1005 -3.68 -31.82 -7.62
N SER A 1006 -4.51 -31.65 -6.60
CA SER A 1006 -5.13 -30.36 -6.25
C SER A 1006 -4.27 -29.57 -5.26
N GLY A 1007 -4.15 -28.25 -5.47
CA GLY A 1007 -3.44 -27.37 -4.54
C GLY A 1007 -4.25 -27.08 -3.28
N VAL A 1008 -3.70 -27.40 -2.10
CA VAL A 1008 -4.29 -27.13 -0.77
C VAL A 1008 -3.25 -26.44 0.12
N SER A 1009 -3.68 -25.79 1.21
CA SER A 1009 -2.72 -25.23 2.18
C SER A 1009 -2.35 -26.22 3.28
N LEU A 1010 -1.24 -25.94 3.96
CA LEU A 1010 -0.81 -26.69 5.12
C LEU A 1010 -1.84 -26.64 6.26
N LEU A 1011 -2.46 -25.48 6.49
CA LEU A 1011 -3.54 -25.33 7.47
C LEU A 1011 -4.70 -26.31 7.22
N GLU A 1012 -5.18 -26.40 5.97
CA GLU A 1012 -6.29 -27.30 5.62
C GLU A 1012 -5.93 -28.78 5.83
N MET A 1013 -4.70 -29.16 5.51
CA MET A 1013 -4.23 -30.53 5.72
C MET A 1013 -4.05 -30.84 7.21
N VAL A 1014 -3.58 -29.88 8.01
CA VAL A 1014 -3.49 -30.05 9.47
C VAL A 1014 -4.88 -30.15 10.10
N GLU A 1015 -5.83 -29.31 9.66
CA GLU A 1015 -7.24 -29.37 10.10
C GLU A 1015 -7.86 -30.74 9.75
N ALA A 1016 -7.69 -31.22 8.51
CA ALA A 1016 -8.20 -32.54 8.11
C ALA A 1016 -7.57 -33.70 8.91
N TYR A 1017 -6.27 -33.64 9.22
CA TYR A 1017 -5.62 -34.67 10.04
C TYR A 1017 -6.01 -34.58 11.52
N SER A 1018 -6.38 -33.40 12.00
CA SER A 1018 -6.89 -33.22 13.36
C SER A 1018 -8.17 -34.01 13.61
N VAL A 1019 -9.02 -34.16 12.59
CA VAL A 1019 -10.25 -34.95 12.67
C VAL A 1019 -9.93 -36.40 13.02
N PHE A 1020 -8.90 -37.00 12.41
CA PHE A 1020 -8.48 -38.36 12.74
C PHE A 1020 -7.93 -38.46 14.15
N ALA A 1021 -7.11 -37.48 14.56
CA ALA A 1021 -6.51 -37.42 15.89
C ALA A 1021 -7.54 -37.17 17.00
N ASN A 1022 -8.69 -36.58 16.66
CA ASN A 1022 -9.71 -36.11 17.59
C ASN A 1022 -11.02 -36.90 17.47
N ARG A 1023 -10.94 -38.23 17.30
CA ARG A 1023 -12.10 -39.15 17.27
C ARG A 1023 -13.20 -38.74 16.26
N GLY A 1024 -12.80 -38.15 15.14
CA GLY A 1024 -13.73 -37.73 14.09
C GLY A 1024 -14.34 -36.34 14.27
N MET A 1025 -14.00 -35.62 15.35
CA MET A 1025 -14.46 -34.26 15.61
C MET A 1025 -13.60 -33.24 14.86
N ARG A 1026 -14.25 -32.39 14.06
CA ARG A 1026 -13.65 -31.22 13.42
C ARG A 1026 -13.78 -30.02 14.34
N ILE A 1027 -12.65 -29.41 14.67
CA ILE A 1027 -12.56 -28.16 15.41
C ILE A 1027 -11.85 -27.14 14.52
N GLU A 1028 -12.43 -25.96 14.37
CA GLU A 1028 -11.80 -24.89 13.60
C GLU A 1028 -10.51 -24.40 14.30
N PRO A 1029 -9.42 -24.13 13.55
CA PRO A 1029 -8.20 -23.60 14.13
C PRO A 1029 -8.40 -22.25 14.85
N VAL A 1030 -8.01 -22.19 16.12
CA VAL A 1030 -8.15 -21.02 16.99
C VAL A 1030 -6.81 -20.31 17.15
N PHE A 1031 -6.72 -19.09 16.63
CA PHE A 1031 -5.55 -18.22 16.73
C PHE A 1031 -5.67 -17.17 17.86
N ILE A 1032 -6.89 -16.71 18.13
CA ILE A 1032 -7.19 -15.68 19.13
C ILE A 1032 -8.05 -16.29 20.23
N ARG A 1033 -7.54 -16.28 21.47
CA ARG A 1033 -8.22 -16.79 22.65
C ARG A 1033 -9.28 -15.80 23.17
N LYS A 1034 -8.93 -14.52 23.28
CA LYS A 1034 -9.84 -13.45 23.72
C LYS A 1034 -9.37 -12.08 23.21
N ILE A 1035 -10.31 -11.15 23.07
CA ILE A 1035 -10.02 -9.74 22.76
C ILE A 1035 -10.67 -8.89 23.86
N VAL A 1036 -9.93 -7.95 24.42
CA VAL A 1036 -10.44 -7.01 25.42
C VAL A 1036 -10.33 -5.61 24.84
N ASP A 1037 -11.40 -4.83 24.93
CA ASP A 1037 -11.42 -3.45 24.47
C ASP A 1037 -10.65 -2.50 25.42
N ARG A 1038 -10.61 -1.21 25.06
CA ARG A 1038 -9.97 -0.18 25.88
C ARG A 1038 -10.58 0.02 27.28
N ASN A 1039 -11.84 -0.35 27.47
CA ASN A 1039 -12.57 -0.20 28.72
C ASN A 1039 -12.42 -1.44 29.63
N GLY A 1040 -11.69 -2.46 29.16
CA GLY A 1040 -11.55 -3.72 29.90
C GLY A 1040 -12.67 -4.72 29.64
N ARG A 1041 -13.60 -4.44 28.71
CA ARG A 1041 -14.68 -5.36 28.35
C ARG A 1041 -14.19 -6.39 27.34
N GLU A 1042 -14.50 -7.66 27.57
CA GLU A 1042 -14.23 -8.72 26.61
C GLU A 1042 -15.17 -8.63 25.41
N ILE A 1043 -14.60 -8.63 24.20
CA ILE A 1043 -15.33 -8.68 22.94
C ILE A 1043 -15.60 -10.16 22.62
N PRO A 1044 -16.89 -10.56 22.48
CA PRO A 1044 -17.22 -11.95 22.21
C PRO A 1044 -16.70 -12.38 20.84
N LEU A 1045 -16.03 -13.53 20.80
CA LEU A 1045 -15.55 -14.17 19.58
C LEU A 1045 -16.55 -15.25 19.16
N SER A 1046 -17.14 -15.11 17.97
CA SER A 1046 -17.96 -16.17 17.39
C SER A 1046 -17.06 -17.34 16.99
N ARG A 1047 -17.32 -18.52 17.55
CA ARG A 1047 -16.64 -19.77 17.20
C ARG A 1047 -17.67 -20.84 16.89
N PRO A 1048 -17.57 -21.51 15.74
CA PRO A 1048 -18.39 -22.68 15.47
C PRO A 1048 -18.18 -23.74 16.54
N ALA A 1049 -19.26 -24.42 16.93
CA ALA A 1049 -19.15 -25.58 17.81
C ALA A 1049 -18.37 -26.71 17.10
N PRO A 1050 -17.62 -27.54 17.84
CA PRO A 1050 -17.05 -28.77 17.31
C PRO A 1050 -18.11 -29.61 16.58
N GLU A 1051 -17.79 -30.09 15.39
CA GLU A 1051 -18.70 -30.88 14.55
C GLU A 1051 -18.18 -32.31 14.41
N GLN A 1052 -19.04 -33.32 14.56
CA GLN A 1052 -18.68 -34.71 14.27
C GLN A 1052 -18.63 -34.92 12.75
N ALA A 1053 -17.46 -34.70 12.15
CA ALA A 1053 -17.30 -34.79 10.70
C ALA A 1053 -17.35 -36.24 10.20
N ILE A 1054 -16.73 -37.18 10.93
CA ILE A 1054 -16.72 -38.60 10.58
C ILE A 1054 -16.95 -39.45 11.83
N GLU A 1055 -17.34 -40.70 11.67
CA GLU A 1055 -17.57 -41.57 12.83
C GLU A 1055 -16.28 -41.81 13.64
N PRO A 1056 -16.37 -41.91 14.99
CA PRO A 1056 -15.22 -42.21 15.84
C PRO A 1056 -14.50 -43.50 15.44
N ALA A 1057 -15.25 -44.56 15.08
CA ALA A 1057 -14.67 -45.81 14.61
C ALA A 1057 -13.83 -45.63 13.35
N THR A 1058 -14.31 -44.85 12.37
CA THR A 1058 -13.57 -44.55 11.14
C THR A 1058 -12.31 -43.73 11.41
N ALA A 1059 -12.38 -42.73 12.31
CA ALA A 1059 -11.23 -41.96 12.74
C ALA A 1059 -10.15 -42.83 13.41
N PHE A 1060 -10.57 -43.77 14.28
CA PHE A 1060 -9.66 -44.73 14.92
C PHE A 1060 -9.03 -45.69 13.92
N LEU A 1061 -9.81 -46.27 13.00
CA LEU A 1061 -9.27 -47.15 11.96
C LEU A 1061 -8.26 -46.41 11.07
N MET A 1062 -8.55 -45.16 10.68
CA MET A 1062 -7.58 -44.33 9.96
C MET A 1062 -6.32 -44.04 10.77
N THR A 1063 -6.45 -43.78 12.08
CA THR A 1063 -5.30 -43.63 12.98
C THR A 1063 -4.45 -44.90 13.01
N SER A 1064 -5.08 -46.07 13.18
CA SER A 1064 -4.40 -47.37 13.15
C SER A 1064 -3.69 -47.63 11.81
N LEU A 1065 -4.33 -47.28 10.69
CA LEU A 1065 -3.72 -47.39 9.36
C LEU A 1065 -2.51 -46.45 9.21
N LEU A 1066 -2.60 -45.23 9.72
CA LEU A 1066 -1.53 -44.23 9.69
C LEU A 1066 -0.37 -44.57 10.64
N GLN A 1067 -0.62 -45.28 11.75
CA GLN A 1067 0.46 -45.85 12.56
C GLN A 1067 1.30 -46.84 11.75
N SER A 1068 0.70 -47.63 10.84
CA SER A 1068 1.44 -48.56 9.97
C SER A 1068 2.36 -47.84 8.96
N VAL A 1069 2.03 -46.60 8.58
CA VAL A 1069 2.91 -45.76 7.75
C VAL A 1069 4.19 -45.40 8.52
N VAL A 1070 4.10 -45.25 9.84
CA VAL A 1070 5.23 -44.91 10.71
C VAL A 1070 5.98 -46.15 11.19
N THR A 1071 5.33 -47.27 11.49
CA THR A 1071 6.03 -48.45 12.02
C THR A 1071 6.75 -49.27 10.96
N GLY A 1072 6.23 -49.32 9.72
CA GLY A 1072 6.79 -50.13 8.63
C GLY A 1072 6.63 -49.54 7.22
N GLY A 1073 6.26 -48.26 7.12
CA GLY A 1073 5.92 -47.58 5.88
C GLY A 1073 6.84 -46.42 5.51
N THR A 1074 6.33 -45.51 4.69
CA THR A 1074 7.12 -44.37 4.17
C THR A 1074 7.50 -43.33 5.23
N GLY A 1075 6.79 -43.29 6.36
CA GLY A 1075 6.99 -42.37 7.47
C GLY A 1075 7.91 -42.88 8.57
N TYR A 1076 8.69 -43.95 8.33
CA TYR A 1076 9.42 -44.68 9.37
C TYR A 1076 10.31 -43.85 10.29
N LYS A 1077 10.84 -42.71 9.83
CA LYS A 1077 11.67 -41.84 10.65
C LYS A 1077 10.93 -41.26 11.86
N ALA A 1078 9.61 -41.06 11.76
CA ALA A 1078 8.81 -40.58 12.87
C ALA A 1078 8.73 -41.59 14.03
N LYS A 1079 9.08 -42.87 13.81
CA LYS A 1079 9.17 -43.89 14.87
C LYS A 1079 10.18 -43.50 15.96
N LYS A 1080 11.19 -42.68 15.62
CA LYS A 1080 12.20 -42.18 16.55
C LYS A 1080 11.60 -41.34 17.70
N LEU A 1081 10.38 -40.82 17.55
CA LEU A 1081 9.69 -40.09 18.62
C LEU A 1081 9.38 -40.98 19.85
N ASP A 1082 9.47 -42.30 19.70
CA ASP A 1082 9.36 -43.32 20.76
C ASP A 1082 8.06 -43.24 21.57
N ARG A 1083 6.95 -43.04 20.86
CA ARG A 1083 5.59 -42.98 21.42
C ARG A 1083 4.55 -43.23 20.33
N PRO A 1084 3.28 -43.50 20.69
CA PRO A 1084 2.20 -43.67 19.72
C PRO A 1084 2.08 -42.46 18.78
N VAL A 1085 2.31 -42.71 17.49
CA VAL A 1085 2.31 -41.68 16.45
C VAL A 1085 1.66 -42.21 15.18
N ALA A 1086 0.85 -41.38 14.56
CA ALA A 1086 0.25 -41.62 13.26
C ALA A 1086 0.69 -40.51 12.30
N GLY A 1087 0.95 -40.84 11.04
CA GLY A 1087 1.34 -39.82 10.08
C GLY A 1087 1.48 -40.30 8.65
N LYS A 1088 1.67 -39.35 7.74
CA LYS A 1088 1.75 -39.60 6.31
C LYS A 1088 2.75 -38.68 5.64
N THR A 1089 3.59 -39.27 4.78
CA THR A 1089 4.43 -38.53 3.84
C THR A 1089 3.64 -38.15 2.58
N GLY A 1090 3.87 -36.95 2.09
CA GLY A 1090 3.48 -36.49 0.75
C GLY A 1090 4.70 -36.15 -0.08
N THR A 1091 4.68 -36.56 -1.34
CA THR A 1091 5.70 -36.24 -2.34
C THR A 1091 4.96 -36.05 -3.67
N THR A 1092 5.26 -34.97 -4.39
CA THR A 1092 4.75 -34.74 -5.74
C THR A 1092 5.69 -35.29 -6.80
N ASN A 1093 5.23 -35.35 -8.05
CA ASN A 1093 6.09 -35.71 -9.17
C ASN A 1093 7.27 -34.73 -9.28
N ASP A 1094 8.42 -35.22 -9.75
CA ASP A 1094 9.69 -34.49 -9.84
C ASP A 1094 10.20 -33.90 -8.51
N PHE A 1095 9.71 -34.38 -7.35
CA PHE A 1095 10.13 -33.92 -6.02
C PHE A 1095 9.95 -32.41 -5.81
N ARG A 1096 8.87 -31.81 -6.34
CA ARG A 1096 8.64 -30.35 -6.24
C ARG A 1096 8.19 -29.92 -4.84
N ASP A 1097 7.37 -30.75 -4.21
CA ASP A 1097 6.82 -30.54 -2.88
C ASP A 1097 7.03 -31.79 -2.02
N ALA A 1098 7.53 -31.56 -0.80
CA ALA A 1098 7.70 -32.57 0.22
C ALA A 1098 6.86 -32.21 1.45
N TRP A 1099 6.05 -33.16 1.91
CA TRP A 1099 5.15 -32.99 3.03
C TRP A 1099 5.33 -34.10 4.07
N PHE A 1100 5.13 -33.75 5.32
CA PHE A 1100 4.85 -34.71 6.38
C PHE A 1100 3.78 -34.17 7.31
N LEU A 1101 2.69 -34.93 7.45
CA LEU A 1101 1.57 -34.62 8.33
C LEU A 1101 1.54 -35.74 9.38
N GLY A 1102 1.64 -35.38 10.66
CA GLY A 1102 1.68 -36.37 11.73
C GLY A 1102 1.06 -35.84 13.02
N TYR A 1103 0.61 -36.77 13.85
CA TYR A 1103 -0.04 -36.44 15.11
C TYR A 1103 0.19 -37.51 16.19
N THR A 1104 0.03 -37.04 17.42
CA THR A 1104 -0.15 -37.81 18.65
C THR A 1104 -1.56 -37.49 19.20
N PRO A 1105 -2.07 -38.17 20.23
CA PRO A 1105 -3.43 -37.90 20.73
C PRO A 1105 -3.72 -36.43 21.06
N GLY A 1106 -2.72 -35.68 21.55
CA GLY A 1106 -2.90 -34.27 21.95
C GLY A 1106 -2.57 -33.21 20.89
N TYR A 1107 -1.81 -33.57 19.85
CA TYR A 1107 -1.25 -32.58 18.92
C TYR A 1107 -1.14 -33.13 17.51
N VAL A 1108 -1.53 -32.30 16.54
CA VAL A 1108 -1.27 -32.49 15.11
C VAL A 1108 -0.31 -31.42 14.62
N ALA A 1109 0.64 -31.82 13.77
CA ALA A 1109 1.52 -30.88 13.11
C ALA A 1109 1.80 -31.31 11.67
N GLY A 1110 2.04 -30.32 10.83
CA GLY A 1110 2.42 -30.52 9.43
C GLY A 1110 3.67 -29.72 9.09
N ALA A 1111 4.54 -30.32 8.29
CA ALA A 1111 5.70 -29.65 7.69
C ALA A 1111 5.63 -29.76 6.17
N TRP A 1112 5.94 -28.65 5.49
CA TRP A 1112 6.09 -28.57 4.03
C TRP A 1112 7.45 -27.98 3.66
N VAL A 1113 8.05 -28.49 2.59
CA VAL A 1113 9.28 -27.99 1.98
C VAL A 1113 9.09 -27.95 0.46
N GLY A 1114 9.49 -26.83 -0.16
CA GLY A 1114 9.30 -26.60 -1.60
C GLY A 1114 9.92 -25.27 -2.04
N PHE A 1115 9.90 -24.95 -3.33
CA PHE A 1115 10.28 -23.63 -3.84
C PHE A 1115 9.04 -22.77 -4.16
N ASP A 1116 9.17 -21.45 -4.07
CA ASP A 1116 8.07 -20.54 -4.46
C ASP A 1116 7.77 -20.64 -5.95
N ILE A 1117 8.84 -20.56 -6.77
CA ILE A 1117 8.78 -20.88 -8.18
C ILE A 1117 8.89 -22.39 -8.28
N GLU A 1118 7.86 -23.02 -8.83
CA GLU A 1118 7.73 -24.47 -8.88
C GLU A 1118 8.92 -25.11 -9.59
N ARG A 1119 9.72 -25.87 -8.83
CA ARG A 1119 10.89 -26.59 -9.34
C ARG A 1119 11.24 -27.78 -8.45
N PRO A 1120 11.96 -28.77 -8.98
CA PRO A 1120 12.43 -29.91 -8.19
C PRO A 1120 13.28 -29.50 -6.98
N LEU A 1121 13.06 -30.15 -5.84
CA LEU A 1121 13.94 -30.08 -4.67
C LEU A 1121 15.28 -30.80 -4.90
N GLY A 1122 15.32 -31.74 -5.84
CA GLY A 1122 16.47 -32.59 -6.08
C GLY A 1122 16.09 -34.05 -5.98
N LYS A 1123 16.91 -34.91 -6.60
CA LYS A 1123 16.63 -36.35 -6.68
C LYS A 1123 16.47 -36.94 -5.28
N SER A 1124 15.40 -37.71 -5.07
CA SER A 1124 15.08 -38.41 -3.82
C SER A 1124 14.70 -37.52 -2.62
N GLU A 1125 14.45 -36.22 -2.82
CA GLU A 1125 13.96 -35.32 -1.76
C GLU A 1125 12.44 -35.48 -1.55
N THR A 1126 12.09 -36.61 -0.93
CA THR A 1126 10.71 -36.99 -0.59
C THR A 1126 10.24 -36.36 0.72
N GLY A 1127 8.95 -36.47 1.03
CA GLY A 1127 8.39 -36.13 2.36
C GLY A 1127 9.13 -36.78 3.54
N SER A 1128 9.66 -38.00 3.38
CA SER A 1128 10.45 -38.70 4.41
C SER A 1128 11.87 -38.12 4.60
N ARG A 1129 12.43 -37.49 3.57
CA ARG A 1129 13.79 -36.94 3.61
C ARG A 1129 13.84 -35.45 3.93
N ALA A 1130 12.92 -34.66 3.36
CA ALA A 1130 12.92 -33.21 3.50
C ALA A 1130 12.00 -32.71 4.63
N ALA A 1131 10.77 -33.24 4.76
CA ALA A 1131 9.76 -32.70 5.67
C ALA A 1131 9.66 -33.44 7.02
N CYS A 1132 9.71 -34.78 7.02
CA CYS A 1132 9.57 -35.59 8.24
C CYS A 1132 10.62 -35.26 9.33
N PRO A 1133 11.92 -35.03 9.03
CA PRO A 1133 12.88 -34.63 10.06
C PRO A 1133 12.57 -33.30 10.73
N ILE A 1134 12.01 -32.32 9.98
CA ILE A 1134 11.57 -31.03 10.53
C ILE A 1134 10.45 -31.26 11.54
N TRP A 1135 9.44 -32.05 11.13
CA TRP A 1135 8.32 -32.42 12.00
C TRP A 1135 8.80 -33.15 13.26
N LEU A 1136 9.69 -34.14 13.10
CA LEU A 1136 10.19 -34.95 14.21
C LEU A 1136 10.93 -34.10 15.24
N GLY A 1137 11.89 -33.26 14.81
CA GLY A 1137 12.65 -32.41 15.72
C GLY A 1137 11.76 -31.41 16.47
N PHE A 1138 10.70 -30.91 15.82
CA PHE A 1138 9.73 -30.03 16.47
C PHE A 1138 8.90 -30.80 17.51
N MET A 1139 8.40 -32.00 17.16
CA MET A 1139 7.58 -32.82 18.05
C MET A 1139 8.37 -33.36 19.24
N GLU A 1140 9.65 -33.69 19.08
CA GLU A 1140 10.56 -34.06 20.18
C GLU A 1140 10.62 -32.93 21.23
N LYS A 1141 10.81 -31.67 20.79
CA LYS A 1141 10.81 -30.50 21.69
C LYS A 1141 9.44 -30.24 22.33
N LEU A 1142 8.36 -30.35 21.55
CA LEU A 1142 6.99 -30.10 22.04
C LEU A 1142 6.56 -31.12 23.10
N LEU A 1143 7.03 -32.37 22.99
CA LEU A 1143 6.56 -33.50 23.78
C LEU A 1143 7.56 -33.96 24.86
N ALA A 1144 8.72 -33.30 25.00
CA ALA A 1144 9.78 -33.68 25.94
C ALA A 1144 9.25 -33.85 27.38
N ASP A 1145 8.44 -32.91 27.86
CA ASP A 1145 7.91 -32.88 29.23
C ASP A 1145 6.44 -33.34 29.32
N LYS A 1146 5.94 -34.07 28.33
CA LYS A 1146 4.55 -34.50 28.26
C LYS A 1146 4.41 -36.02 28.38
N PRO A 1147 3.42 -36.52 29.15
CA PRO A 1147 3.21 -37.95 29.31
C PRO A 1147 2.92 -38.63 27.97
N VAL A 1148 3.41 -39.85 27.82
CA VAL A 1148 3.07 -40.72 26.69
C VAL A 1148 1.60 -41.10 26.81
N ARG A 1149 0.85 -40.98 25.72
CA ARG A 1149 -0.58 -41.32 25.65
C ARG A 1149 -0.83 -42.24 24.48
N GLU A 1150 -1.68 -43.25 24.71
CA GLU A 1150 -2.20 -44.11 23.66
C GLU A 1150 -3.37 -43.44 22.91
N PHE A 1151 -3.69 -43.94 21.72
CA PHE A 1151 -4.91 -43.54 21.01
C PHE A 1151 -6.09 -44.33 21.58
N ASP A 1152 -7.09 -43.61 22.08
CA ASP A 1152 -8.27 -44.23 22.67
C ASP A 1152 -9.07 -45.01 21.62
N ILE A 1153 -9.51 -46.22 22.00
CA ILE A 1153 -10.37 -47.07 21.18
C ILE A 1153 -11.82 -46.67 21.46
N PRO A 1154 -12.56 -46.12 20.47
CA PRO A 1154 -13.95 -45.71 20.67
C PRO A 1154 -14.91 -46.91 20.60
N ASP A 1155 -16.13 -46.71 21.10
CA ASP A 1155 -17.23 -47.65 20.91
C ASP A 1155 -17.48 -47.92 19.42
N GLY A 1156 -17.94 -49.13 19.11
CA GLY A 1156 -18.16 -49.56 17.72
C GLY A 1156 -16.88 -49.98 16.99
N VAL A 1157 -15.74 -50.09 17.68
CA VAL A 1157 -14.53 -50.75 17.17
C VAL A 1157 -14.38 -52.13 17.80
N VAL A 1158 -14.18 -53.14 16.96
CA VAL A 1158 -13.94 -54.54 17.36
C VAL A 1158 -12.63 -55.04 16.77
N TYR A 1159 -12.07 -56.13 17.27
CA TYR A 1159 -10.91 -56.78 16.67
C TYR A 1159 -11.19 -58.26 16.38
N ALA A 1160 -10.50 -58.80 15.38
CA ALA A 1160 -10.51 -60.22 15.07
C ALA A 1160 -9.11 -60.73 14.70
N LYS A 1161 -8.90 -62.03 14.86
CA LYS A 1161 -7.74 -62.75 14.31
C LYS A 1161 -8.02 -63.06 12.84
N ILE A 1162 -7.19 -62.53 11.97
CA ILE A 1162 -7.38 -62.58 10.52
C ILE A 1162 -6.17 -63.26 9.88
N ASP A 1163 -6.43 -64.12 8.91
CA ASP A 1163 -5.41 -64.67 8.04
C ASP A 1163 -4.87 -63.55 7.14
N ALA A 1164 -3.57 -63.28 7.26
CA ALA A 1164 -2.92 -62.11 6.68
C ALA A 1164 -2.90 -62.13 5.14
N ASP A 1165 -3.13 -63.29 4.53
CA ASP A 1165 -3.04 -63.50 3.08
C ASP A 1165 -4.41 -63.44 2.41
N SER A 1166 -5.41 -64.12 2.96
CA SER A 1166 -6.78 -64.10 2.45
C SER A 1166 -7.59 -62.88 2.93
N GLY A 1167 -7.25 -62.28 4.07
CA GLY A 1167 -8.04 -61.23 4.70
C GLY A 1167 -9.34 -61.71 5.36
N LEU A 1168 -9.50 -63.03 5.52
CA LEU A 1168 -10.65 -63.71 6.13
C LEU A 1168 -10.35 -64.13 7.58
N LEU A 1169 -11.38 -64.54 8.34
CA LEU A 1169 -11.18 -65.01 9.72
C LEU A 1169 -10.16 -66.15 9.76
N ALA A 1170 -9.15 -66.03 10.62
CA ALA A 1170 -8.11 -67.05 10.74
C ALA A 1170 -8.67 -68.38 11.26
N ILE A 1171 -8.13 -69.48 10.74
CA ILE A 1171 -8.33 -70.83 11.27
C ILE A 1171 -7.02 -71.28 11.99
N PRO A 1172 -7.04 -72.33 12.82
CA PRO A 1172 -5.84 -72.80 13.51
C PRO A 1172 -4.66 -73.09 12.58
N GLU A 1173 -4.93 -73.54 11.36
CA GLU A 1173 -3.94 -73.87 10.34
C GLU A 1173 -3.49 -72.66 9.52
N SER A 1174 -4.04 -71.46 9.76
CA SER A 1174 -3.66 -70.25 9.03
C SER A 1174 -2.17 -69.94 9.22
N PRO A 1175 -1.38 -69.88 8.13
CA PRO A 1175 0.08 -69.76 8.22
C PRO A 1175 0.53 -68.41 8.80
N ARG A 1176 -0.27 -67.35 8.63
CA ARG A 1176 0.03 -66.02 9.15
C ARG A 1176 -1.19 -65.35 9.75
N VAL A 1177 -1.31 -65.40 11.08
CA VAL A 1177 -2.41 -64.78 11.81
C VAL A 1177 -2.01 -63.39 12.31
N ILE A 1178 -2.84 -62.39 12.02
CA ILE A 1178 -2.69 -61.02 12.55
C ILE A 1178 -3.93 -60.60 13.33
N ARG A 1179 -3.75 -59.75 14.34
CA ARG A 1179 -4.86 -59.04 14.99
C ARG A 1179 -5.15 -57.77 14.20
N GLU A 1180 -6.41 -57.60 13.79
CA GLU A 1180 -6.84 -56.45 13.02
C GLU A 1180 -8.11 -55.81 13.58
N TRP A 1181 -8.21 -54.49 13.44
CA TRP A 1181 -9.34 -53.68 13.90
C TRP A 1181 -10.38 -53.49 12.80
N PHE A 1182 -11.65 -53.54 13.18
CA PHE A 1182 -12.80 -53.37 12.31
C PHE A 1182 -13.84 -52.45 12.94
N LYS A 1183 -14.65 -51.83 12.10
CA LYS A 1183 -15.90 -51.22 12.53
C LYS A 1183 -16.88 -52.34 12.87
N ALA A 1184 -17.66 -52.18 13.93
CA ALA A 1184 -18.69 -53.14 14.29
C ALA A 1184 -19.63 -53.36 13.09
N GLY A 1185 -19.95 -54.63 12.81
CA GLY A 1185 -20.75 -55.02 11.64
C GLY A 1185 -19.96 -55.20 10.32
N THR A 1186 -18.67 -54.84 10.25
CA THR A 1186 -17.84 -55.02 9.05
C THR A 1186 -16.83 -56.17 9.15
N LEU A 1187 -17.02 -57.07 10.11
CA LEU A 1187 -16.17 -58.26 10.26
C LEU A 1187 -16.33 -59.20 9.05
N PRO A 1188 -15.25 -59.86 8.59
CA PRO A 1188 -15.38 -60.92 7.61
C PRO A 1188 -16.31 -62.01 8.14
N LYS A 1189 -17.25 -62.47 7.29
CA LYS A 1189 -18.21 -63.52 7.66
C LYS A 1189 -17.72 -64.94 7.33
N ARG A 1190 -16.62 -65.05 6.58
CA ARG A 1190 -16.04 -66.32 6.12
C ARG A 1190 -14.69 -66.56 6.79
N HIS A 1191 -14.37 -67.83 7.03
CA HIS A 1191 -13.06 -68.28 7.48
C HIS A 1191 -12.12 -68.48 6.30
N ALA A 1192 -10.82 -68.37 6.55
CA ALA A 1192 -9.79 -68.68 5.57
C ALA A 1192 -9.91 -70.14 5.10
N PRO A 1193 -9.68 -70.43 3.81
CA PRO A 1193 -9.62 -71.81 3.33
C PRO A 1193 -8.48 -72.56 4.03
N ARG A 1194 -8.66 -73.87 4.24
CA ARG A 1194 -7.56 -74.71 4.73
C ARG A 1194 -6.38 -74.63 3.75
N PRO A 1195 -5.15 -74.40 4.22
CA PRO A 1195 -4.00 -74.39 3.34
C PRO A 1195 -3.85 -75.78 2.70
N THR A 1196 -4.05 -75.86 1.38
CA THR A 1196 -3.73 -77.07 0.61
C THR A 1196 -2.26 -77.04 0.19
N PRO A 1197 -1.59 -78.20 0.03
CA PRO A 1197 -0.19 -78.28 -0.40
C PRO A 1197 0.10 -77.62 -1.77
N GLU A 1198 -0.93 -77.27 -2.54
CA GLU A 1198 -0.82 -76.73 -3.91
C GLU A 1198 -0.77 -75.19 -3.99
N TYR A 1199 -0.89 -74.46 -2.88
CA TYR A 1199 -0.76 -72.99 -2.89
C TYR A 1199 0.64 -72.51 -2.46
N LEU A 1200 1.64 -72.91 -3.23
CA LEU A 1200 2.92 -72.20 -3.34
C LEU A 1200 3.16 -71.85 -4.81
N VAL A 1201 2.34 -70.97 -5.37
CA VAL A 1201 2.75 -70.24 -6.58
C VAL A 1201 3.79 -69.22 -6.16
N THR A 1202 5.06 -69.63 -6.23
CA THR A 1202 6.22 -68.80 -5.85
C THR A 1202 6.81 -68.05 -7.03
N GLU A 1203 6.44 -68.40 -8.27
CA GLU A 1203 7.01 -67.84 -9.49
C GLU A 1203 5.95 -67.08 -10.33
N PRO A 1204 6.29 -65.92 -10.92
CA PRO A 1204 5.35 -65.10 -11.73
C PRO A 1204 4.76 -65.82 -12.96
N GLU A 1205 5.39 -66.90 -13.42
CA GLU A 1205 5.08 -67.58 -14.68
C GLU A 1205 3.79 -68.42 -14.60
N ASP A 1206 3.39 -68.88 -13.41
CA ASP A 1206 2.20 -69.72 -13.24
C ASP A 1206 0.88 -68.93 -13.23
N PHE A 1207 0.94 -67.60 -13.14
CA PHE A 1207 -0.25 -66.74 -13.25
C PHE A 1207 -0.93 -66.85 -14.63
N PHE A 1208 -0.17 -67.18 -15.68
CA PHE A 1208 -0.72 -67.32 -17.04
C PHE A 1208 -1.31 -68.71 -17.33
N LYS A 1209 -1.06 -69.72 -16.48
CA LYS A 1209 -1.59 -71.08 -16.66
C LYS A 1209 -2.95 -71.30 -16.00
N ALA A 1210 -3.41 -70.37 -15.15
CA ALA A 1210 -4.62 -70.56 -14.34
C ALA A 1210 -5.95 -70.15 -15.02
N GLY A 1211 -5.94 -69.70 -16.28
CA GLY A 1211 -7.16 -69.56 -17.11
C GLY A 1211 -8.32 -68.77 -16.48
N LEU A 1212 -8.06 -67.60 -15.88
CA LEU A 1212 -9.07 -66.67 -15.36
C LEU A 1212 -9.01 -65.30 -16.04
#